data_AF-A0A9E1XRD4-F1
#
_entry.id   AF-A0A9E1XRD4-F1
#
_cell.length_a   1.000
_cell.length_b   1.000
_cell.length_c   1.000
_cell.angle_alpha   90.00
_cell.angle_beta   90.00
_cell.angle_gamma   90.00
#
_symmetry.space_group_name_H-M   'P 1'
#
loop_
_entity.id
_entity.type
_entity.pdbx_description
1 polymer ?
#
loop_
_entity_poly.entity_id
_entity_poly.type
_entity_poly.pdbx_seq_one_letter_code
_entity_poly.pdbx_strand_id
1 'polypeptide(L)'
;MIHDLWCGDLTGDGVDDVLAANADGYVYCLDGVTGKQLWSFAPTDGPHKTPMYAVCTTKAVDGTKYVACGGYDKSFYWLSATGRKLKAIASSTYSQDRPWGSAKAAGFGHSVNFLLPIPQQGGSADLALCGTMSHMQSPGSLYRFQPLADTPYDKKRISGIKTCSDFAVCDADGDGTSDFIFGGSGLTNDPLTVYNPEAGGMRKLVLRGNGPNGYRISLCELIKDEGKAVYLALTGAHINLIPLDLDASKIEKLGGTYAFNDLWKDPWSGKILLASAQSGGSCIHVIDPSVAGWKDAFRALDPPGKIRAIKANTARAFGHTRSFKAPAWEREPIPVYVPGSKHPVAQEIAATYDRQIFMGGWWHRGRVEKTDWRHRPESYVANERYRGRKDTRNQYVLTQQQVLDQLLPAFEGKTALDFWAGHGNGPLYYSPSTLRKVLEGANGRKTILTWPELESHDDDFRWVVEHIFYPLAEQCAKHNGWMVFKNKDVFWSTSPYLPLWRRMLSGEFADVFCSSMEETTDKTQDLSIAGRMGLWAAGSMNQWGMRTSRDNPSFDRSRQFSYQRLPSHFLRTTIYNLACGATYCGLTYVDDAHFSILWPLLAKGALFVPKREEIVSFSPVHLSMVNPDERYMDEGKNKKWTIYYDERRENENPLVFSHMNGSWPAAALTEWDFSRYASGLRDRRQNFMPPFPHGIVLITPPQQGVYADQNAPRGKLTDHLHPLYKATMKEYITDGRNYCSADGKQTHAANSDYYKTIEAEIQERAKLLPLTVSGDDVAWVCAQTAPKHLRLTLVDGGYLNPGERAAKVTFHTVKPVAITDLLDGSSYKATGDSVEIDVPLGLFRFIDI
;
A
#
# COMPACT_ATOMS: atom_id res chain seq x y z
N MET A 1 0.38 11.88 -9.58
CA MET A 1 -0.96 11.27 -9.44
C MET A 1 -2.00 12.38 -9.43
N ILE A 2 -3.12 12.21 -10.11
CA ILE A 2 -4.26 13.13 -10.07
C ILE A 2 -5.19 12.69 -8.93
N HIS A 3 -5.59 13.61 -8.05
CA HIS A 3 -6.51 13.34 -6.94
C HIS A 3 -7.95 13.73 -7.25
N ASP A 4 -8.14 14.75 -8.08
CA ASP A 4 -9.45 15.23 -8.49
C ASP A 4 -9.40 15.87 -9.88
N LEU A 5 -10.52 15.78 -10.60
CA LEU A 5 -10.72 16.35 -11.93
C LEU A 5 -12.03 17.13 -11.94
N TRP A 6 -12.01 18.30 -12.58
CA TRP A 6 -13.21 19.08 -12.80
C TRP A 6 -13.20 19.70 -14.19
N CYS A 7 -14.32 19.66 -14.88
CA CYS A 7 -14.46 20.28 -16.20
C CYS A 7 -15.36 21.52 -16.11
N GLY A 8 -14.95 22.59 -16.79
CA GLY A 8 -15.77 23.77 -16.95
C GLY A 8 -15.14 24.78 -17.90
N ASP A 9 -15.96 25.40 -18.74
CA ASP A 9 -15.54 26.45 -19.67
C ASP A 9 -14.96 27.65 -18.89
N LEU A 10 -13.64 27.80 -18.80
CA LEU A 10 -13.00 28.91 -18.09
C LEU A 10 -12.58 30.03 -19.05
N THR A 11 -12.30 29.68 -20.31
CA THR A 11 -11.91 30.64 -21.35
C THR A 11 -13.08 31.39 -21.97
N GLY A 12 -14.31 30.88 -21.84
CA GLY A 12 -15.51 31.46 -22.44
C GLY A 12 -15.69 31.11 -23.91
N ASP A 13 -14.99 30.08 -24.42
CA ASP A 13 -15.05 29.66 -25.83
C ASP A 13 -16.17 28.64 -26.12
N GLY A 14 -16.90 28.22 -25.07
CA GLY A 14 -17.99 27.25 -25.17
C GLY A 14 -17.53 25.79 -25.10
N VAL A 15 -16.25 25.53 -24.84
CA VAL A 15 -15.70 24.20 -24.57
C VAL A 15 -15.21 24.14 -23.12
N ASP A 16 -15.49 23.05 -22.43
CA ASP A 16 -15.02 22.89 -21.06
C ASP A 16 -13.51 22.67 -20.99
N ASP A 17 -12.81 23.48 -20.19
CA ASP A 17 -11.43 23.26 -19.82
C ASP A 17 -11.33 22.21 -18.70
N VAL A 18 -10.18 21.54 -18.59
CA VAL A 18 -9.94 20.47 -17.60
C VAL A 18 -9.04 20.98 -16.47
N LEU A 19 -9.60 21.07 -15.27
CA LEU A 19 -8.88 21.30 -14.04
C LEU A 19 -8.44 19.97 -13.42
N ALA A 20 -7.21 19.91 -12.95
CA ALA A 20 -6.67 18.72 -12.27
C ALA A 20 -5.96 19.11 -10.97
N ALA A 21 -6.47 18.63 -9.83
CA ALA A 21 -5.78 18.73 -8.55
C ALA A 21 -4.80 17.56 -8.40
N ASN A 22 -3.51 17.86 -8.19
CA ASN A 22 -2.44 16.88 -8.29
C ASN A 22 -1.68 16.68 -6.98
N ALA A 23 -1.17 15.45 -6.84
CA ALA A 23 -0.39 15.03 -5.70
C ALA A 23 0.99 15.70 -5.60
N ASP A 24 1.49 16.29 -6.69
CA ASP A 24 2.72 17.11 -6.71
C ASP A 24 2.53 18.50 -6.07
N GLY A 25 1.31 18.81 -5.63
CA GLY A 25 0.95 20.07 -4.98
C GLY A 25 0.52 21.18 -5.93
N TYR A 26 0.28 20.85 -7.20
CA TYR A 26 -0.23 21.78 -8.19
C TYR A 26 -1.71 21.54 -8.53
N VAL A 27 -2.37 22.60 -8.94
CA VAL A 27 -3.57 22.55 -9.77
C VAL A 27 -3.17 22.98 -11.17
N TYR A 28 -3.50 22.16 -12.17
CA TYR A 28 -3.30 22.49 -13.58
C TYR A 28 -4.65 22.77 -14.23
N CYS A 29 -4.66 23.70 -15.19
CA CYS A 29 -5.76 23.88 -16.12
C CYS A 29 -5.27 23.55 -17.53
N LEU A 30 -5.98 22.67 -18.21
CA LEU A 30 -5.68 22.21 -19.55
C LEU A 30 -6.82 22.60 -20.48
N ASP A 31 -6.47 23.02 -21.68
CA ASP A 31 -7.43 23.23 -22.78
C ASP A 31 -8.18 21.94 -23.10
N GLY A 32 -9.51 22.01 -23.12
CA GLY A 32 -10.38 20.83 -23.25
C GLY A 32 -10.24 20.04 -24.56
N VAL A 33 -9.74 20.69 -25.62
CA VAL A 33 -9.62 20.08 -26.95
C VAL A 33 -8.21 19.53 -27.17
N THR A 34 -7.20 20.33 -26.85
CA THR A 34 -5.79 20.07 -27.18
C THR A 34 -5.02 19.42 -26.03
N GLY A 35 -5.54 19.50 -24.80
CA GLY A 35 -4.86 19.05 -23.59
C GLY A 35 -3.63 19.90 -23.21
N LYS A 36 -3.41 21.03 -23.87
CA LYS A 36 -2.29 21.94 -23.55
C LYS A 36 -2.55 22.65 -22.24
N GLN A 37 -1.51 22.78 -21.42
CA GLN A 37 -1.60 23.56 -20.19
C GLN A 37 -1.85 25.03 -20.50
N LEU A 38 -2.95 25.57 -19.95
CA LEU A 38 -3.29 26.99 -19.98
C LEU A 38 -2.62 27.74 -18.82
N TRP A 39 -2.66 27.17 -17.62
CA TRP A 39 -2.00 27.70 -16.43
C TRP A 39 -1.80 26.61 -15.36
N SER A 40 -1.00 26.93 -14.34
CA SER A 40 -0.79 26.09 -13.16
C SER A 40 -0.72 26.95 -11.89
N PHE A 41 -1.13 26.39 -10.76
CA PHE A 41 -1.12 27.06 -9.46
C PHE A 41 -0.57 26.13 -8.37
N ALA A 42 0.31 26.63 -7.51
CA ALA A 42 0.71 25.97 -6.26
C ALA A 42 0.64 26.98 -5.10
N PRO A 43 0.28 26.55 -3.87
CA PRO A 43 0.22 27.43 -2.70
C PRO A 43 1.57 28.01 -2.26
N THR A 44 2.65 27.27 -2.49
CA THR A 44 4.03 27.60 -2.10
C THR A 44 5.00 27.18 -3.19
N ASP A 45 6.12 27.87 -3.30
CA ASP A 45 7.24 27.52 -4.19
C ASP A 45 8.26 26.58 -3.52
N GLY A 46 8.14 26.34 -2.20
CA GLY A 46 9.07 25.53 -1.41
C GLY A 46 9.17 24.06 -1.84
N PRO A 47 10.19 23.32 -1.36
CA PRO A 47 10.41 21.92 -1.73
C PRO A 47 9.36 20.97 -1.15
N HIS A 48 8.68 21.36 -0.08
CA HIS A 48 7.64 20.58 0.57
C HIS A 48 6.25 21.04 0.12
N LYS A 49 5.75 20.47 -0.98
CA LYS A 49 4.40 20.76 -1.48
C LYS A 49 3.45 19.64 -1.08
N THR A 50 2.49 19.93 -0.22
CA THR A 50 1.43 18.96 0.10
C THR A 50 0.53 18.73 -1.09
N PRO A 51 -0.12 17.56 -1.23
CA PRO A 51 -1.06 17.31 -2.31
C PRO A 51 -2.19 18.34 -2.38
N MET A 52 -2.48 18.83 -3.60
CA MET A 52 -3.76 19.45 -3.92
C MET A 52 -4.77 18.34 -4.18
N TYR A 53 -5.93 18.41 -3.54
CA TYR A 53 -6.79 17.24 -3.37
C TYR A 53 -8.20 17.40 -3.93
N ALA A 54 -8.68 18.64 -4.02
CA ALA A 54 -9.98 18.92 -4.59
C ALA A 54 -9.95 20.22 -5.41
N VAL A 55 -10.74 20.25 -6.48
CA VAL A 55 -10.91 21.44 -7.33
C VAL A 55 -12.31 21.47 -7.93
N CYS A 56 -12.92 22.65 -8.02
CA CYS A 56 -14.12 22.86 -8.82
C CYS A 56 -14.23 24.30 -9.33
N THR A 57 -15.16 24.53 -10.26
CA THR A 57 -15.57 25.87 -10.66
C THR A 57 -16.82 26.32 -9.94
N THR A 58 -16.90 27.61 -9.59
CA THR A 58 -18.11 28.28 -9.10
C THR A 58 -18.43 29.49 -9.96
N LYS A 59 -19.62 30.07 -9.79
CA LYS A 59 -20.09 31.19 -10.60
C LYS A 59 -20.85 32.19 -9.74
N ALA A 60 -20.42 33.46 -9.74
CA ALA A 60 -21.14 34.52 -9.05
C ALA A 60 -22.42 34.93 -9.78
N VAL A 61 -23.26 35.72 -9.11
CA VAL A 61 -24.54 36.23 -9.64
C VAL A 61 -24.33 37.08 -10.90
N ASP A 62 -23.22 37.81 -10.99
CA ASP A 62 -22.85 38.61 -12.17
C ASP A 62 -22.31 37.78 -13.35
N GLY A 63 -22.22 36.46 -13.19
CA GLY A 63 -21.72 35.53 -14.19
C GLY A 63 -20.21 35.25 -14.13
N THR A 64 -19.47 35.93 -13.25
CA THR A 64 -18.02 35.73 -13.10
C THR A 64 -17.72 34.31 -12.61
N LYS A 65 -16.81 33.62 -13.32
CA LYS A 65 -16.36 32.26 -12.97
C LYS A 65 -15.13 32.33 -12.06
N TYR A 66 -15.13 31.47 -11.04
CA TYR A 66 -14.02 31.31 -10.10
C TYR A 66 -13.62 29.85 -10.02
N VAL A 67 -12.36 29.58 -9.68
CA VAL A 67 -11.89 28.25 -9.33
C VAL A 67 -11.70 28.18 -7.82
N ALA A 68 -12.28 27.17 -7.19
CA ALA A 68 -11.99 26.81 -5.80
C ALA A 68 -11.08 25.59 -5.80
N CYS A 69 -9.98 25.62 -5.06
CA CYS A 69 -9.10 24.47 -4.90
C CYS A 69 -8.50 24.40 -3.50
N GLY A 70 -8.18 23.20 -3.02
CA GLY A 70 -7.54 23.03 -1.72
C GLY A 70 -6.98 21.63 -1.51
N GLY A 71 -6.25 21.46 -0.40
CA GLY A 71 -5.57 20.21 -0.14
C GLY A 71 -5.19 20.01 1.33
N TYR A 72 -4.00 19.44 1.54
CA TYR A 72 -3.50 19.03 2.85
C TYR A 72 -2.74 20.13 3.61
N ASP A 73 -2.59 21.32 3.02
CA ASP A 73 -1.98 22.49 3.65
C ASP A 73 -2.90 23.21 4.67
N LYS A 74 -4.11 22.66 4.88
CA LYS A 74 -5.17 23.15 5.78
C LYS A 74 -5.84 24.45 5.30
N SER A 75 -5.72 24.78 4.02
CA SER A 75 -6.35 25.96 3.41
C SER A 75 -7.10 25.58 2.13
N PHE A 76 -8.00 26.47 1.71
CA PHE A 76 -8.51 26.49 0.34
C PHE A 76 -8.30 27.86 -0.28
N TYR A 77 -8.34 27.90 -1.61
CA TYR A 77 -7.95 29.04 -2.42
C TYR A 77 -9.05 29.37 -3.42
N TRP A 78 -9.26 30.67 -3.62
CA TRP A 78 -10.03 31.19 -4.74
C TRP A 78 -9.06 31.69 -5.80
N LEU A 79 -9.22 31.21 -7.02
CA LEU A 79 -8.47 31.66 -8.20
C LEU A 79 -9.42 32.29 -9.22
N SER A 80 -8.89 33.19 -10.05
CA SER A 80 -9.58 33.62 -11.28
C SER A 80 -9.63 32.47 -12.29
N ALA A 81 -10.43 32.63 -13.34
CA ALA A 81 -10.45 31.70 -14.49
C ALA A 81 -9.07 31.52 -15.17
N THR A 82 -8.16 32.47 -15.00
CA THR A 82 -6.78 32.44 -15.51
C THR A 82 -5.75 31.90 -14.50
N GLY A 83 -6.20 31.29 -13.40
CA GLY A 83 -5.30 30.71 -12.38
C GLY A 83 -4.65 31.69 -11.42
N ARG A 84 -4.99 32.99 -11.47
CA ARG A 84 -4.42 33.98 -10.54
C ARG A 84 -5.06 33.82 -9.17
N LYS A 85 -4.24 33.63 -8.13
CA LYS A 85 -4.69 33.61 -6.73
C LYS A 85 -5.40 34.93 -6.38
N LEU A 86 -6.66 34.81 -6.00
CA LEU A 86 -7.48 35.93 -5.50
C LEU A 86 -7.50 35.93 -3.98
N LYS A 87 -7.59 34.75 -3.36
CA LYS A 87 -7.74 34.62 -1.91
C LYS A 87 -7.23 33.27 -1.40
N ALA A 88 -6.79 33.25 -0.14
CA ALA A 88 -6.51 32.05 0.62
C ALA A 88 -7.33 32.11 1.92
N ILE A 89 -7.98 31.01 2.27
CA ILE A 89 -8.80 30.91 3.47
C ILE A 89 -8.31 29.70 4.26
N ALA A 90 -7.70 29.97 5.41
CA ALA A 90 -7.22 28.93 6.31
C ALA A 90 -8.40 28.29 7.05
N SER A 91 -8.43 26.96 7.10
CA SER A 91 -9.51 26.23 7.79
C SER A 91 -9.63 26.59 9.26
N SER A 92 -8.55 27.03 9.91
CA SER A 92 -8.56 27.45 11.31
C SER A 92 -9.46 28.66 11.60
N THR A 93 -9.84 29.45 10.59
CA THR A 93 -10.68 30.63 10.78
C THR A 93 -12.18 30.30 10.84
N TYR A 94 -12.60 29.13 10.36
CA TYR A 94 -14.03 28.78 10.27
C TYR A 94 -14.36 27.34 10.66
N SER A 95 -13.38 26.43 10.72
CA SER A 95 -13.61 25.02 10.99
C SER A 95 -14.30 24.81 12.34
N GLN A 96 -15.21 23.84 12.40
CA GLN A 96 -15.77 23.33 13.65
C GLN A 96 -15.13 21.99 14.05
N ASP A 97 -14.21 21.47 13.25
CA ASP A 97 -13.55 20.18 13.45
C ASP A 97 -12.26 20.35 14.26
N ARG A 98 -12.14 19.57 15.34
CA ARG A 98 -10.96 19.54 16.22
C ARG A 98 -10.46 18.11 16.40
N PRO A 99 -9.13 17.88 16.33
CA PRO A 99 -8.54 16.56 16.53
C PRO A 99 -8.81 16.00 17.94
N TRP A 100 -8.68 14.69 18.10
CA TRP A 100 -8.97 13.99 19.37
C TRP A 100 -8.03 12.78 19.58
N GLY A 101 -8.08 12.20 20.78
CA GLY A 101 -7.31 10.99 21.10
C GLY A 101 -5.81 11.22 21.03
N SER A 102 -5.09 10.40 20.27
CA SER A 102 -3.62 10.46 20.13
C SER A 102 -3.14 11.49 19.09
N ALA A 103 -3.99 12.40 18.65
CA ALA A 103 -3.60 13.43 17.69
C ALA A 103 -2.62 14.44 18.31
N LYS A 104 -1.54 14.77 17.59
CA LYS A 104 -0.59 15.81 18.01
C LYS A 104 -0.99 17.24 17.61
N ALA A 105 -1.82 17.39 16.58
CA ALA A 105 -2.33 18.70 16.18
C ALA A 105 -3.29 19.28 17.24
N ALA A 106 -3.30 20.60 17.38
CA ALA A 106 -4.18 21.34 18.29
C ALA A 106 -5.00 22.38 17.53
N GLY A 107 -6.12 22.81 18.12
CA GLY A 107 -7.01 23.83 17.56
C GLY A 107 -8.01 23.28 16.54
N PHE A 108 -8.82 24.18 15.98
CA PHE A 108 -9.76 23.86 14.92
C PHE A 108 -9.04 23.88 13.56
N GLY A 109 -9.35 22.93 12.69
CA GLY A 109 -8.77 22.87 11.35
C GLY A 109 -9.09 21.57 10.62
N HIS A 110 -8.96 21.60 9.29
CA HIS A 110 -9.18 20.43 8.43
C HIS A 110 -8.34 20.57 7.15
N SER A 111 -8.02 19.45 6.51
CA SER A 111 -7.66 19.41 5.08
C SER A 111 -8.93 19.45 4.23
N VAL A 112 -8.83 19.89 2.98
CA VAL A 112 -9.95 19.85 2.03
C VAL A 112 -10.09 18.44 1.47
N ASN A 113 -11.30 17.86 1.52
CA ASN A 113 -11.60 16.50 1.03
C ASN A 113 -12.33 16.51 -0.32
N PHE A 114 -13.33 17.38 -0.45
CA PHE A 114 -14.11 17.60 -1.68
C PHE A 114 -14.52 19.07 -1.80
N LEU A 115 -14.64 19.52 -3.05
CA LEU A 115 -15.19 20.82 -3.44
C LEU A 115 -16.17 20.59 -4.58
N LEU A 116 -17.41 21.06 -4.44
CA LEU A 116 -18.44 20.93 -5.47
C LEU A 116 -19.21 22.25 -5.59
N PRO A 117 -19.65 22.64 -6.80
CA PRO A 117 -20.59 23.74 -6.94
C PRO A 117 -21.97 23.36 -6.36
N ILE A 118 -22.66 24.34 -5.80
CA ILE A 118 -24.07 24.26 -5.40
C ILE A 118 -24.86 25.15 -6.36
N PRO A 119 -25.53 24.60 -7.37
CA PRO A 119 -26.36 25.37 -8.28
C PRO A 119 -27.39 26.20 -7.52
N GLN A 120 -27.51 27.48 -7.88
CA GLN A 120 -28.50 28.40 -7.32
C GLN A 120 -29.56 28.75 -8.38
N GLN A 121 -30.74 29.14 -7.91
CA GLN A 121 -31.74 29.75 -8.78
C GLN A 121 -31.15 31.01 -9.44
N GLY A 122 -31.28 31.13 -10.76
CA GLY A 122 -30.68 32.23 -11.54
C GLY A 122 -29.31 31.91 -12.18
N GLY A 123 -28.77 30.70 -11.97
CA GLY A 123 -27.61 30.20 -12.71
C GLY A 123 -26.24 30.61 -12.16
N SER A 124 -26.19 31.17 -10.94
CA SER A 124 -24.97 31.21 -10.13
C SER A 124 -24.74 29.85 -9.45
N ALA A 125 -23.54 29.67 -8.90
CA ALA A 125 -23.18 28.48 -8.14
C ALA A 125 -22.34 28.88 -6.92
N ASP A 126 -22.83 28.49 -5.75
CA ASP A 126 -22.10 28.57 -4.48
C ASP A 126 -21.10 27.41 -4.37
N LEU A 127 -20.33 27.36 -3.29
CA LEU A 127 -19.36 26.30 -3.01
C LEU A 127 -19.82 25.42 -1.85
N ALA A 128 -19.88 24.12 -2.08
CA ALA A 128 -19.87 23.09 -1.04
C ALA A 128 -18.43 22.63 -0.79
N LEU A 129 -17.96 22.77 0.45
CA LEU A 129 -16.67 22.26 0.89
C LEU A 129 -16.89 21.15 1.91
N CYS A 130 -16.34 19.97 1.65
CA CYS A 130 -16.19 18.92 2.66
C CYS A 130 -14.77 18.99 3.24
N GLY A 131 -14.64 19.30 4.52
CA GLY A 131 -13.37 19.26 5.24
C GLY A 131 -13.17 17.94 5.98
N THR A 132 -11.94 17.46 6.17
CA THR A 132 -11.63 16.32 7.05
C THR A 132 -10.34 16.54 7.84
N MET A 133 -10.25 15.98 9.05
CA MET A 133 -9.03 15.99 9.87
C MET A 133 -8.32 14.62 9.92
N SER A 134 -9.00 13.56 9.47
CA SER A 134 -8.46 12.22 9.41
C SER A 134 -9.11 11.44 8.28
N HIS A 135 -8.29 10.99 7.34
CA HIS A 135 -8.72 10.16 6.23
C HIS A 135 -9.16 8.73 6.65
N MET A 136 -9.00 8.33 7.92
CA MET A 136 -9.36 6.98 8.41
C MET A 136 -10.57 6.94 9.35
N GLN A 137 -10.86 8.05 10.03
CA GLN A 137 -11.72 8.08 11.21
C GLN A 137 -12.58 9.33 11.33
N SER A 138 -12.50 10.27 10.38
CA SER A 138 -13.30 11.50 10.38
C SER A 138 -14.12 11.60 9.09
N PRO A 139 -15.47 11.62 9.17
CA PRO A 139 -16.29 11.97 8.03
C PRO A 139 -16.25 13.48 7.73
N GLY A 140 -15.84 14.28 8.70
CA GLY A 140 -15.67 15.72 8.53
C GLY A 140 -16.94 16.54 8.66
N SER A 141 -16.92 17.72 8.06
CA SER A 141 -18.04 18.67 8.03
C SER A 141 -18.22 19.28 6.64
N LEU A 142 -19.48 19.54 6.30
CA LEU A 142 -19.89 20.38 5.17
C LEU A 142 -19.85 21.86 5.58
N TYR A 143 -19.31 22.69 4.70
CA TYR A 143 -19.31 24.14 4.79
C TYR A 143 -19.82 24.72 3.46
N ARG A 144 -20.73 25.70 3.51
CA ARG A 144 -21.28 26.34 2.32
C ARG A 144 -20.84 27.80 2.22
N PHE A 145 -20.25 28.19 1.09
CA PHE A 145 -19.71 29.53 0.86
C PHE A 145 -20.33 30.16 -0.38
N GLN A 146 -20.61 31.46 -0.29
CA GLN A 146 -20.73 32.28 -1.50
C GLN A 146 -19.33 32.49 -2.10
N PRO A 147 -19.21 32.70 -3.42
CA PRO A 147 -17.92 33.00 -4.05
C PRO A 147 -17.18 34.15 -3.34
N LEU A 148 -15.88 33.96 -3.08
CA LEU A 148 -14.97 34.91 -2.40
C LEU A 148 -15.27 35.24 -0.92
N ALA A 149 -16.31 34.68 -0.30
CA ALA A 149 -16.61 34.91 1.11
C ALA A 149 -15.50 34.39 2.05
N ASP A 150 -15.20 35.11 3.14
CA ASP A 150 -14.23 34.69 4.17
C ASP A 150 -14.74 33.56 5.06
N THR A 151 -16.06 33.53 5.28
CA THR A 151 -16.73 32.60 6.19
C THR A 151 -17.90 31.93 5.50
N PRO A 152 -18.18 30.66 5.82
CA PRO A 152 -19.34 29.97 5.26
C PRO A 152 -20.62 30.52 5.88
N TYR A 153 -21.70 30.57 5.11
CA TYR A 153 -23.03 30.91 5.60
C TYR A 153 -23.72 29.74 6.31
N ASP A 154 -23.22 28.51 6.14
CA ASP A 154 -23.72 27.32 6.82
C ASP A 154 -22.60 26.30 7.12
N LYS A 155 -22.76 25.58 8.23
CA LYS A 155 -21.83 24.56 8.71
C LYS A 155 -22.59 23.35 9.25
N LYS A 156 -22.31 22.15 8.72
CA LYS A 156 -22.99 20.91 9.16
C LYS A 156 -21.99 19.77 9.36
N ARG A 157 -21.97 19.16 10.55
CA ARG A 157 -21.17 17.95 10.81
C ARG A 157 -21.77 16.74 10.09
N ILE A 158 -20.93 15.98 9.39
CA ILE A 158 -21.35 14.77 8.69
C ILE A 158 -21.44 13.61 9.68
N SER A 159 -22.51 12.81 9.61
CA SER A 159 -22.72 11.66 10.49
C SER A 159 -23.26 10.45 9.73
N GLY A 160 -23.16 9.25 10.33
CA GLY A 160 -23.65 7.99 9.72
C GLY A 160 -22.61 7.24 8.87
N ILE A 161 -21.50 7.90 8.53
CA ILE A 161 -20.34 7.31 7.87
C ILE A 161 -19.07 7.55 8.71
N LYS A 162 -18.04 6.73 8.50
CA LYS A 162 -16.76 6.85 9.22
C LYS A 162 -15.76 7.79 8.53
N THR A 163 -15.77 7.76 7.21
CA THR A 163 -15.00 8.61 6.29
C THR A 163 -15.96 9.07 5.21
N CYS A 164 -15.85 10.32 4.77
CA CYS A 164 -16.52 10.79 3.55
C CYS A 164 -15.58 10.46 2.40
N SER A 165 -15.94 9.46 1.62
CA SER A 165 -15.14 8.91 0.53
C SER A 165 -15.73 9.21 -0.85
N ASP A 166 -16.95 9.71 -0.87
CA ASP A 166 -17.63 10.27 -2.02
C ASP A 166 -18.54 11.43 -1.56
N PHE A 167 -18.80 12.39 -2.44
CA PHE A 167 -19.67 13.52 -2.19
C PHE A 167 -20.40 13.90 -3.48
N ALA A 168 -21.73 14.02 -3.42
CA ALA A 168 -22.54 14.44 -4.55
C ALA A 168 -23.58 15.50 -4.13
N VAL A 169 -23.97 16.32 -5.10
CA VAL A 169 -24.98 17.38 -4.98
C VAL A 169 -26.08 17.13 -5.99
N CYS A 170 -27.33 17.11 -5.56
CA CYS A 170 -28.48 16.91 -6.46
C CYS A 170 -29.75 17.56 -5.91
N ASP A 171 -30.77 17.73 -6.74
CA ASP A 171 -32.13 18.08 -6.30
C ASP A 171 -32.99 16.81 -6.43
N ALA A 172 -33.18 16.07 -5.34
CA ALA A 172 -33.79 14.74 -5.41
C ALA A 172 -35.32 14.77 -5.37
N ASP A 173 -35.92 15.78 -4.72
CA ASP A 173 -37.36 15.95 -4.62
C ASP A 173 -37.93 17.00 -5.61
N GLY A 174 -37.07 17.70 -6.33
CA GLY A 174 -37.45 18.68 -7.35
C GLY A 174 -37.92 20.00 -6.76
N ASP A 175 -37.55 20.31 -5.50
CA ASP A 175 -37.96 21.53 -4.81
C ASP A 175 -37.11 22.77 -5.18
N GLY A 176 -36.07 22.57 -6.02
CA GLY A 176 -35.16 23.62 -6.46
C GLY A 176 -34.06 23.96 -5.45
N THR A 177 -33.93 23.19 -4.37
CA THR A 177 -32.84 23.24 -3.40
C THR A 177 -31.94 22.01 -3.55
N SER A 178 -30.66 22.14 -3.16
CA SER A 178 -29.71 21.04 -3.29
C SER A 178 -29.68 20.17 -2.03
N ASP A 179 -29.90 18.87 -2.24
CA ASP A 179 -29.53 17.78 -1.36
C ASP A 179 -28.05 17.41 -1.47
N PHE A 180 -27.53 16.86 -0.39
CA PHE A 180 -26.13 16.43 -0.26
C PHE A 180 -26.06 14.95 0.06
N ILE A 181 -25.29 14.20 -0.73
CA ILE A 181 -25.07 12.77 -0.53
C ILE A 181 -23.62 12.54 -0.13
N PHE A 182 -23.41 11.88 1.00
CA PHE A 182 -22.09 11.51 1.49
C PHE A 182 -21.93 9.99 1.43
N GLY A 183 -21.12 9.52 0.50
CA GLY A 183 -20.73 8.13 0.41
C GLY A 183 -19.60 7.81 1.39
N GLY A 184 -19.73 6.70 2.12
CA GLY A 184 -18.68 6.22 3.00
C GLY A 184 -17.99 4.96 2.49
N SER A 185 -17.02 4.49 3.27
CA SER A 185 -16.33 3.23 3.03
C SER A 185 -16.21 2.42 4.31
N GLY A 186 -16.40 1.10 4.18
CA GLY A 186 -16.27 0.13 5.25
C GLY A 186 -15.76 -1.21 4.73
N LEU A 187 -15.25 -2.06 5.62
CA LEU A 187 -14.66 -3.35 5.23
C LEU A 187 -15.74 -4.39 4.86
N THR A 188 -16.88 -4.33 5.55
CA THR A 188 -17.97 -5.32 5.46
C THR A 188 -19.34 -4.69 5.25
N ASN A 189 -19.39 -3.36 5.16
CA ASN A 189 -20.59 -2.57 4.99
C ASN A 189 -20.26 -1.33 4.16
N ASP A 190 -21.22 -0.87 3.35
CA ASP A 190 -21.03 0.27 2.46
C ASP A 190 -22.06 1.35 2.85
N PRO A 191 -21.68 2.30 3.72
CA PRO A 191 -22.62 3.25 4.29
C PRO A 191 -22.80 4.48 3.37
N LEU A 192 -23.94 5.14 3.51
CA LEU A 192 -24.32 6.35 2.78
C LEU A 192 -25.21 7.23 3.67
N THR A 193 -25.06 8.55 3.55
CA THR A 193 -25.90 9.54 4.25
C THR A 193 -26.42 10.57 3.26
N VAL A 194 -27.72 10.87 3.30
CA VAL A 194 -28.36 11.96 2.56
C VAL A 194 -28.70 13.09 3.53
N TYR A 195 -28.46 14.34 3.14
CA TYR A 195 -28.77 15.53 3.90
C TYR A 195 -29.51 16.55 3.03
N ASN A 196 -30.75 16.85 3.41
CA ASN A 196 -31.53 17.95 2.86
C ASN A 196 -31.49 19.12 3.87
N PRO A 197 -30.99 20.32 3.48
CA PRO A 197 -30.92 21.47 4.37
C PRO A 197 -32.28 21.95 4.89
N GLU A 198 -33.32 21.94 4.06
CA GLU A 198 -34.68 22.41 4.38
C GLU A 198 -35.40 21.46 5.34
N ALA A 199 -35.26 20.14 5.13
CA ALA A 199 -35.78 19.13 6.06
C ALA A 199 -34.94 19.02 7.36
N GLY A 200 -33.76 19.64 7.41
CA GLY A 200 -32.86 19.75 8.58
C GLY A 200 -32.16 18.45 9.06
N GLY A 201 -32.62 17.28 8.60
CA GLY A 201 -32.21 15.96 9.06
C GLY A 201 -31.26 15.21 8.12
N MET A 202 -30.34 14.42 8.69
CA MET A 202 -29.53 13.45 7.94
C MET A 202 -30.18 12.07 7.97
N ARG A 203 -30.41 11.48 6.80
CA ARG A 203 -30.97 10.13 6.63
C ARG A 203 -29.86 9.17 6.25
N LYS A 204 -29.76 8.04 6.96
CA LYS A 204 -28.61 7.12 6.90
C LYS A 204 -29.04 5.78 6.33
N LEU A 205 -28.21 5.21 5.47
CA LEU A 205 -28.40 3.88 4.90
C LEU A 205 -27.09 3.09 4.99
N VAL A 206 -27.20 1.79 5.23
CA VAL A 206 -26.05 0.87 5.20
C VAL A 206 -26.35 -0.22 4.20
N LEU A 207 -25.66 -0.18 3.06
CA LEU A 207 -25.77 -1.22 2.04
C LEU A 207 -25.00 -2.46 2.51
N ARG A 208 -25.61 -3.63 2.32
CA ARG A 208 -25.07 -4.93 2.77
C ARG A 208 -25.14 -5.95 1.65
N GLY A 209 -24.26 -6.95 1.72
CA GLY A 209 -24.24 -8.06 0.76
C GLY A 209 -23.76 -7.65 -0.63
N ASN A 210 -22.77 -6.76 -0.72
CA ASN A 210 -22.11 -6.34 -1.96
C ASN A 210 -20.81 -7.11 -2.21
N GLY A 211 -20.81 -8.41 -1.87
CA GLY A 211 -19.68 -9.31 -2.00
C GLY A 211 -18.86 -9.51 -0.72
N PRO A 212 -17.73 -10.26 -0.81
CA PRO A 212 -16.84 -10.54 0.32
C PRO A 212 -16.19 -9.27 0.90
N ASN A 213 -15.53 -9.45 2.05
CA ASN A 213 -14.78 -8.39 2.74
C ASN A 213 -13.80 -7.67 1.80
N GLY A 214 -13.79 -6.35 1.89
CA GLY A 214 -12.92 -5.45 1.12
C GLY A 214 -13.48 -4.03 1.21
N TYR A 215 -12.61 -3.02 1.25
CA TYR A 215 -13.07 -1.64 1.27
C TYR A 215 -13.61 -1.26 -0.11
N ARG A 216 -14.76 -0.58 -0.10
CA ARG A 216 -15.46 -0.07 -1.26
C ARG A 216 -16.00 1.30 -0.90
N ILE A 217 -15.98 2.20 -1.86
CA ILE A 217 -16.63 3.50 -1.74
C ILE A 217 -18.06 3.35 -2.26
N SER A 218 -19.02 3.96 -1.56
CA SER A 218 -20.39 4.13 -2.04
C SER A 218 -20.47 5.37 -2.94
N LEU A 219 -20.14 5.23 -4.22
CA LEU A 219 -20.24 6.33 -5.20
C LEU A 219 -21.71 6.49 -5.59
N CYS A 220 -22.30 7.67 -5.47
CA CYS A 220 -23.75 7.85 -5.61
C CYS A 220 -24.17 8.97 -6.54
N GLU A 221 -25.12 8.68 -7.43
CA GLU A 221 -25.73 9.63 -8.36
C GLU A 221 -27.26 9.50 -8.38
N LEU A 222 -27.97 10.60 -8.61
CA LEU A 222 -29.43 10.60 -8.83
C LEU A 222 -29.72 10.31 -10.31
N ILE A 223 -30.49 9.26 -10.62
CA ILE A 223 -30.80 8.87 -12.01
C ILE A 223 -32.32 8.70 -12.22
N LYS A 224 -32.73 8.56 -13.48
CA LYS A 224 -34.06 8.09 -13.86
C LYS A 224 -33.97 6.66 -14.35
N ASP A 225 -34.53 5.71 -13.61
CA ASP A 225 -34.69 4.31 -14.02
C ASP A 225 -36.15 4.07 -14.38
N GLU A 226 -36.43 3.72 -15.64
CA GLU A 226 -37.80 3.54 -16.16
C GLU A 226 -38.71 4.76 -15.84
N GLY A 227 -38.14 5.96 -15.92
CA GLY A 227 -38.84 7.23 -15.64
C GLY A 227 -38.99 7.59 -14.16
N LYS A 228 -38.55 6.73 -13.23
CA LYS A 228 -38.61 6.99 -11.79
C LYS A 228 -37.26 7.47 -11.25
N ALA A 229 -37.29 8.51 -10.41
CA ALA A 229 -36.10 9.00 -9.73
C ALA A 229 -35.64 7.99 -8.66
N VAL A 230 -34.38 7.59 -8.73
CA VAL A 230 -33.72 6.69 -7.79
C VAL A 230 -32.27 7.11 -7.58
N TYR A 231 -31.71 6.81 -6.41
CA TYR A 231 -30.26 6.91 -6.22
C TYR A 231 -29.61 5.64 -6.76
N LEU A 232 -28.63 5.79 -7.65
CA LEU A 232 -27.73 4.73 -8.07
C LEU A 232 -26.47 4.82 -7.23
N ALA A 233 -26.21 3.80 -6.40
CA ALA A 233 -24.99 3.69 -5.62
C ALA A 233 -24.11 2.53 -6.12
N LEU A 234 -22.97 2.86 -6.72
CA LEU A 234 -21.93 1.90 -7.08
C LEU A 234 -21.04 1.60 -5.86
N THR A 235 -21.01 0.32 -5.46
CA THR A 235 -20.17 -0.17 -4.35
C THR A 235 -19.29 -1.33 -4.82
N GLY A 236 -18.05 -1.01 -5.20
CA GLY A 236 -17.14 -1.99 -5.79
C GLY A 236 -17.72 -2.53 -7.11
N ALA A 237 -18.11 -3.80 -7.14
CA ALA A 237 -18.66 -4.46 -8.33
C ALA A 237 -20.20 -4.50 -8.37
N HIS A 238 -20.89 -3.79 -7.48
CA HIS A 238 -22.35 -3.83 -7.38
C HIS A 238 -22.95 -2.44 -7.60
N ILE A 239 -24.09 -2.40 -8.30
CA ILE A 239 -24.97 -1.23 -8.34
C ILE A 239 -26.16 -1.50 -7.42
N ASN A 240 -26.49 -0.54 -6.56
CA ASN A 240 -27.67 -0.54 -5.71
C ASN A 240 -28.59 0.59 -6.18
N LEU A 241 -29.79 0.24 -6.65
CA LEU A 241 -30.84 1.21 -6.98
C LEU A 241 -31.70 1.41 -5.74
N ILE A 242 -31.61 2.61 -5.17
CA ILE A 242 -32.17 2.95 -3.86
C ILE A 242 -33.32 3.92 -4.07
N PRO A 243 -34.53 3.62 -3.55
CA PRO A 243 -35.64 4.56 -3.62
C PRO A 243 -35.35 5.84 -2.82
N LEU A 244 -35.99 6.96 -3.18
CA LEU A 244 -35.79 8.25 -2.50
C LEU A 244 -36.22 8.25 -1.02
N ASP A 245 -37.11 7.33 -0.63
CA ASP A 245 -37.50 7.08 0.77
C ASP A 245 -36.43 6.30 1.58
N LEU A 246 -35.37 5.84 0.92
CA LEU A 246 -34.25 5.04 1.47
C LEU A 246 -34.71 3.75 2.16
N ASP A 247 -35.86 3.20 1.77
CA ASP A 247 -36.34 1.92 2.27
C ASP A 247 -35.42 0.78 1.78
N ALA A 248 -34.62 0.26 2.71
CA ALA A 248 -33.65 -0.80 2.44
C ALA A 248 -34.28 -2.08 1.89
N SER A 249 -35.57 -2.33 2.15
CA SER A 249 -36.27 -3.53 1.66
C SER A 249 -36.62 -3.46 0.17
N LYS A 250 -36.61 -2.26 -0.42
CA LYS A 250 -36.95 -2.01 -1.83
C LYS A 250 -35.71 -1.81 -2.72
N ILE A 251 -34.50 -1.96 -2.17
CA ILE A 251 -33.26 -1.78 -2.93
C ILE A 251 -33.12 -2.90 -3.96
N GLU A 252 -33.07 -2.54 -5.24
CA GLU A 252 -32.67 -3.47 -6.29
C GLU A 252 -31.14 -3.51 -6.38
N LYS A 253 -30.57 -4.72 -6.47
CA LYS A 253 -29.12 -4.92 -6.55
C LYS A 253 -28.72 -5.61 -7.84
N LEU A 254 -27.73 -5.03 -8.50
CA LEU A 254 -27.11 -5.56 -9.70
C LEU A 254 -25.68 -5.97 -9.35
N GLY A 255 -25.34 -7.25 -9.51
CA GLY A 255 -23.98 -7.75 -9.29
C GLY A 255 -23.23 -7.89 -10.60
N GLY A 256 -22.09 -7.20 -10.73
CA GLY A 256 -21.15 -7.34 -11.83
C GLY A 256 -19.89 -8.11 -11.44
N THR A 257 -18.93 -8.19 -12.36
CA THR A 257 -17.65 -8.90 -12.16
C THR A 257 -16.54 -7.98 -11.65
N TYR A 258 -16.52 -6.72 -12.09
CA TYR A 258 -15.43 -5.76 -11.88
C TYR A 258 -15.86 -4.58 -11.02
N ALA A 259 -14.91 -4.04 -10.26
CA ALA A 259 -15.07 -2.78 -9.56
C ALA A 259 -14.46 -1.63 -10.36
N PHE A 260 -14.99 -0.42 -10.21
CA PHE A 260 -14.57 0.77 -10.97
C PHE A 260 -14.04 1.87 -10.06
N ASN A 261 -13.16 2.73 -10.59
CA ASN A 261 -12.52 3.80 -9.82
C ASN A 261 -13.42 5.02 -9.61
N ASP A 262 -14.48 5.18 -10.40
CA ASP A 262 -15.33 6.36 -10.33
C ASP A 262 -16.67 6.13 -11.02
N LEU A 263 -17.62 7.02 -10.72
CA LEU A 263 -18.97 7.10 -11.26
C LEU A 263 -19.27 8.57 -11.55
N TRP A 264 -19.67 8.88 -12.77
CA TRP A 264 -20.15 10.22 -13.11
C TRP A 264 -21.40 10.14 -13.97
N LYS A 265 -22.35 11.04 -13.75
CA LYS A 265 -23.55 11.16 -14.57
C LYS A 265 -23.45 12.38 -15.48
N ASP A 266 -23.60 12.16 -16.77
CA ASP A 266 -23.71 13.24 -17.75
C ASP A 266 -25.01 14.01 -17.54
N PRO A 267 -24.97 15.31 -17.17
CA PRO A 267 -26.18 16.09 -16.91
C PRO A 267 -27.03 16.29 -18.17
N TRP A 268 -26.44 16.22 -19.37
CA TRP A 268 -27.18 16.46 -20.62
C TRP A 268 -27.89 15.20 -21.12
N SER A 269 -27.20 14.07 -21.18
CA SER A 269 -27.80 12.84 -21.71
C SER A 269 -28.37 11.90 -20.64
N GLY A 270 -28.06 12.10 -19.37
CA GLY A 270 -28.44 11.19 -18.28
C GLY A 270 -27.70 9.85 -18.29
N LYS A 271 -26.72 9.68 -19.20
CA LYS A 271 -25.85 8.51 -19.23
C LYS A 271 -24.88 8.53 -18.06
N ILE A 272 -24.47 7.33 -17.66
CA ILE A 272 -23.55 7.11 -16.57
C ILE A 272 -22.21 6.66 -17.16
N LEU A 273 -21.14 7.34 -16.77
CA LEU A 273 -19.77 6.95 -17.03
C LEU A 273 -19.22 6.21 -15.83
N LEU A 274 -18.74 4.99 -16.05
CA LEU A 274 -17.89 4.29 -15.09
C LEU A 274 -16.44 4.47 -15.55
N ALA A 275 -15.58 4.95 -14.65
CA ALA A 275 -14.15 5.02 -14.94
C ALA A 275 -13.53 3.62 -15.07
N SER A 276 -12.23 3.57 -15.30
CA SER A 276 -11.50 2.29 -15.47
C SER A 276 -11.73 1.31 -14.32
N ALA A 277 -11.77 0.01 -14.66
CA ALA A 277 -11.79 -1.05 -13.67
C ALA A 277 -10.57 -0.94 -12.71
N GLN A 278 -10.82 -1.06 -11.40
CA GLN A 278 -9.81 -0.97 -10.33
C GLN A 278 -8.67 -1.98 -10.50
N SER A 279 -8.90 -3.06 -11.25
CA SER A 279 -7.92 -4.10 -11.58
C SER A 279 -6.94 -3.72 -12.69
N GLY A 280 -6.75 -2.44 -12.96
CA GLY A 280 -5.81 -1.94 -13.96
C GLY A 280 -6.40 -1.85 -15.37
N GLY A 281 -7.71 -1.59 -15.48
CA GLY A 281 -8.38 -1.39 -16.77
C GLY A 281 -7.97 -0.09 -17.47
N SER A 282 -8.31 0.04 -18.75
CA SER A 282 -7.98 1.21 -19.59
C SER A 282 -9.18 1.81 -20.30
N CYS A 283 -10.39 1.35 -19.98
CA CYS A 283 -11.61 1.76 -20.67
C CYS A 283 -12.49 2.58 -19.74
N ILE A 284 -13.19 3.56 -20.30
CA ILE A 284 -14.38 4.18 -19.71
C ILE A 284 -15.58 3.39 -20.23
N HIS A 285 -16.54 3.10 -19.35
CA HIS A 285 -17.75 2.37 -19.71
C HIS A 285 -18.95 3.29 -19.63
N VAL A 286 -19.88 3.16 -20.58
CA VAL A 286 -21.10 3.97 -20.64
C VAL A 286 -22.30 3.08 -20.37
N ILE A 287 -23.11 3.46 -19.39
CA ILE A 287 -24.41 2.88 -19.11
C ILE A 287 -25.46 3.91 -19.47
N ASP A 288 -26.51 3.49 -20.19
CA ASP A 288 -27.65 4.34 -20.50
C ASP A 288 -28.90 3.78 -19.80
N PRO A 289 -29.29 4.37 -18.65
CA PRO A 289 -30.48 3.93 -17.91
C PRO A 289 -31.80 4.06 -18.68
N SER A 290 -31.82 4.82 -19.78
CA SER A 290 -33.02 4.97 -20.63
C SER A 290 -33.25 3.79 -21.57
N VAL A 291 -32.24 2.93 -21.76
CA VAL A 291 -32.29 1.79 -22.68
C VAL A 291 -32.67 0.51 -21.92
N ALA A 292 -33.71 -0.17 -22.39
CA ALA A 292 -34.13 -1.46 -21.84
C ALA A 292 -32.97 -2.49 -21.89
N GLY A 293 -32.78 -3.24 -20.80
CA GLY A 293 -31.72 -4.26 -20.70
C GLY A 293 -30.37 -3.75 -20.21
N TRP A 294 -30.21 -2.45 -19.89
CA TRP A 294 -28.96 -1.91 -19.35
C TRP A 294 -28.48 -2.63 -18.09
N LYS A 295 -29.41 -3.10 -17.24
CA LYS A 295 -29.13 -3.85 -16.01
C LYS A 295 -28.41 -5.17 -16.29
N ASP A 296 -28.83 -5.88 -17.34
CA ASP A 296 -28.19 -7.14 -17.76
C ASP A 296 -26.86 -6.88 -18.47
N ALA A 297 -26.76 -5.80 -19.24
CA ALA A 297 -25.50 -5.37 -19.84
C ALA A 297 -24.44 -5.07 -18.77
N PHE A 298 -24.82 -4.44 -17.66
CA PHE A 298 -23.91 -4.23 -16.52
C PHE A 298 -23.48 -5.56 -15.87
N ARG A 299 -24.41 -6.49 -15.64
CA ARG A 299 -24.09 -7.82 -15.07
C ARG A 299 -23.10 -8.59 -15.96
N ALA A 300 -23.23 -8.47 -17.27
CA ALA A 300 -22.40 -9.14 -18.27
C ALA A 300 -21.10 -8.38 -18.64
N LEU A 301 -20.87 -7.20 -18.05
CA LEU A 301 -19.75 -6.34 -18.45
C LEU A 301 -18.39 -7.00 -18.18
N ASP A 302 -17.67 -7.32 -19.27
CA ASP A 302 -16.26 -7.74 -19.27
C ASP A 302 -15.40 -6.67 -19.96
N PRO A 303 -14.63 -5.87 -19.21
CA PRO A 303 -13.85 -4.78 -19.78
C PRO A 303 -12.87 -5.25 -20.87
N PRO A 304 -12.84 -4.58 -22.04
CA PRO A 304 -11.83 -4.83 -23.06
C PRO A 304 -10.48 -4.17 -22.66
N GLY A 305 -9.60 -3.95 -23.64
CA GLY A 305 -8.30 -3.31 -23.41
C GLY A 305 -7.42 -4.12 -22.45
N LYS A 306 -6.82 -3.43 -21.47
CA LYS A 306 -5.85 -4.04 -20.54
C LYS A 306 -6.39 -5.27 -19.81
N ILE A 307 -7.65 -5.29 -19.38
CA ILE A 307 -8.20 -6.44 -18.62
C ILE A 307 -8.19 -7.73 -19.46
N ARG A 308 -8.62 -7.64 -20.73
CA ARG A 308 -8.58 -8.77 -21.66
C ARG A 308 -7.14 -9.21 -21.97
N ALA A 309 -6.24 -8.25 -22.14
CA ALA A 309 -4.81 -8.53 -22.38
C ALA A 309 -4.16 -9.27 -21.19
N ILE A 310 -4.40 -8.83 -19.95
CA ILE A 310 -3.89 -9.52 -18.74
C ILE A 310 -4.34 -10.97 -18.72
N LYS A 311 -5.65 -11.24 -18.90
CA LYS A 311 -6.18 -12.61 -18.92
C LYS A 311 -5.51 -13.48 -19.99
N ALA A 312 -5.38 -12.95 -21.21
CA ALA A 312 -4.78 -13.67 -22.32
C ALA A 312 -3.29 -13.96 -22.08
N ASN A 313 -2.55 -12.97 -21.58
CA ASN A 313 -1.14 -13.12 -21.28
C ASN A 313 -0.93 -14.10 -20.11
N THR A 314 -1.77 -14.07 -19.07
CA THR A 314 -1.69 -15.01 -17.94
C THR A 314 -2.00 -16.44 -18.40
N ALA A 315 -3.02 -16.64 -19.24
CA ALA A 315 -3.35 -17.95 -19.79
C ALA A 315 -2.20 -18.53 -20.63
N ARG A 316 -1.55 -17.70 -21.45
CA ARG A 316 -0.38 -18.08 -22.26
C ARG A 316 0.79 -18.50 -21.39
N ALA A 317 1.18 -17.65 -20.42
CA ALA A 317 2.25 -17.96 -19.49
C ALA A 317 1.96 -19.22 -18.67
N PHE A 318 0.71 -19.42 -18.23
CA PHE A 318 0.29 -20.63 -17.55
C PHE A 318 0.44 -21.88 -18.42
N GLY A 319 0.09 -21.78 -19.71
CA GLY A 319 0.33 -22.84 -20.69
C GLY A 319 1.80 -23.26 -20.77
N HIS A 320 2.72 -22.29 -20.81
CA HIS A 320 4.16 -22.55 -20.87
C HIS A 320 4.69 -23.30 -19.63
N THR A 321 4.08 -23.10 -18.45
CA THR A 321 4.48 -23.83 -17.23
C THR A 321 4.28 -25.34 -17.33
N ARG A 322 3.44 -25.83 -18.25
CA ARG A 322 3.18 -27.28 -18.40
C ARG A 322 4.39 -28.01 -18.96
N SER A 323 5.02 -27.45 -19.99
CA SER A 323 6.19 -28.00 -20.67
C SER A 323 7.53 -27.55 -20.07
N PHE A 324 7.53 -26.59 -19.16
CA PHE A 324 8.73 -26.07 -18.53
C PHE A 324 9.53 -27.18 -17.83
N LYS A 325 10.86 -27.15 -18.04
CA LYS A 325 11.84 -27.95 -17.31
C LYS A 325 12.93 -27.01 -16.80
N ALA A 326 13.27 -27.12 -15.51
CA ALA A 326 14.38 -26.36 -14.96
C ALA A 326 15.68 -26.67 -15.71
N PRO A 327 16.54 -25.68 -15.98
CA PRO A 327 17.84 -25.93 -16.57
C PRO A 327 18.70 -26.86 -15.69
N ALA A 328 19.46 -27.76 -16.32
CA ALA A 328 20.20 -28.81 -15.61
C ALA A 328 21.36 -28.29 -14.74
N TRP A 329 21.77 -27.04 -14.92
CA TRP A 329 22.81 -26.39 -14.12
C TRP A 329 22.27 -25.70 -12.86
N GLU A 330 20.95 -25.50 -12.76
CA GLU A 330 20.35 -24.89 -11.59
C GLU A 330 20.15 -25.91 -10.49
N ARG A 331 20.28 -25.44 -9.24
CA ARG A 331 19.92 -26.24 -8.08
C ARG A 331 18.42 -26.48 -8.02
N GLU A 332 18.03 -27.52 -7.28
CA GLU A 332 16.64 -27.75 -6.91
C GLU A 332 16.03 -26.53 -6.18
N PRO A 333 14.71 -26.29 -6.35
CA PRO A 333 14.00 -25.23 -5.63
C PRO A 333 14.10 -25.38 -4.11
N ILE A 334 14.23 -24.26 -3.41
CA ILE A 334 14.21 -24.23 -1.93
C ILE A 334 12.77 -24.27 -1.40
N PRO A 335 12.58 -24.68 -0.13
CA PRO A 335 11.26 -24.63 0.49
C PRO A 335 10.65 -23.21 0.55
N VAL A 336 9.42 -23.06 0.07
CA VAL A 336 8.64 -21.82 0.16
C VAL A 336 7.28 -22.11 0.80
N TYR A 337 6.93 -21.35 1.82
CA TYR A 337 5.69 -21.49 2.59
C TYR A 337 4.62 -20.57 2.01
N VAL A 338 3.56 -21.16 1.46
CA VAL A 338 2.39 -20.46 0.89
C VAL A 338 1.09 -20.91 1.56
N PRO A 339 0.03 -20.09 1.62
CA PRO A 339 -1.25 -20.51 2.18
C PRO A 339 -1.85 -21.65 1.36
N GLY A 340 -2.51 -22.60 2.03
CA GLY A 340 -3.26 -23.66 1.36
C GLY A 340 -4.38 -23.12 0.46
N SER A 341 -4.62 -23.78 -0.67
CA SER A 341 -5.77 -23.53 -1.56
C SER A 341 -6.45 -24.85 -1.92
N LYS A 342 -7.77 -24.82 -2.08
CA LYS A 342 -8.56 -25.98 -2.54
C LYS A 342 -8.55 -26.13 -4.06
N HIS A 343 -7.94 -25.20 -4.79
CA HIS A 343 -7.87 -25.25 -6.24
C HIS A 343 -7.17 -26.53 -6.73
N PRO A 344 -7.64 -27.20 -7.81
CA PRO A 344 -7.07 -28.46 -8.28
C PRO A 344 -5.55 -28.42 -8.51
N VAL A 345 -5.05 -27.35 -9.14
CA VAL A 345 -3.60 -27.17 -9.37
C VAL A 345 -2.82 -27.13 -8.06
N ALA A 346 -3.32 -26.47 -7.01
CA ALA A 346 -2.63 -26.46 -5.71
C ALA A 346 -2.56 -27.86 -5.09
N GLN A 347 -3.64 -28.65 -5.21
CA GLN A 347 -3.69 -30.02 -4.70
C GLN A 347 -2.73 -30.95 -5.47
N GLU A 348 -2.68 -30.81 -6.81
CA GLU A 348 -1.74 -31.54 -7.67
C GLU A 348 -0.29 -31.23 -7.31
N ILE A 349 0.04 -29.94 -7.16
CA ILE A 349 1.39 -29.52 -6.79
C ILE A 349 1.76 -30.03 -5.39
N ALA A 350 0.85 -29.92 -4.41
CA ALA A 350 1.08 -30.41 -3.05
C ALA A 350 1.29 -31.93 -2.97
N ALA A 351 0.69 -32.70 -3.89
CA ALA A 351 0.85 -34.15 -3.96
C ALA A 351 2.15 -34.58 -4.68
N THR A 352 2.71 -33.70 -5.51
CA THR A 352 3.83 -34.02 -6.42
C THR A 352 5.16 -33.45 -5.94
N TYR A 353 5.16 -32.27 -5.31
CA TYR A 353 6.36 -31.53 -4.92
C TYR A 353 6.40 -31.26 -3.42
N ASP A 354 7.55 -31.49 -2.78
CA ASP A 354 7.78 -31.26 -1.34
C ASP A 354 8.39 -29.88 -1.03
N ARG A 355 8.76 -29.12 -2.07
CA ARG A 355 9.41 -27.79 -1.95
C ARG A 355 8.41 -26.66 -1.78
N GLN A 356 7.21 -26.76 -2.35
CA GLN A 356 6.14 -25.78 -2.09
C GLN A 356 5.29 -26.25 -0.92
N ILE A 357 5.51 -25.63 0.25
CA ILE A 357 4.84 -26.01 1.49
C ILE A 357 3.53 -25.23 1.60
N PHE A 358 2.41 -25.91 1.33
CA PHE A 358 1.08 -25.39 1.58
C PHE A 358 0.75 -25.43 3.07
N MET A 359 0.91 -24.30 3.75
CA MET A 359 0.67 -24.20 5.18
C MET A 359 -0.83 -24.33 5.51
N GLY A 360 -1.13 -25.02 6.60
CA GLY A 360 -2.41 -24.88 7.27
C GLY A 360 -2.53 -23.47 7.87
N GLY A 361 -3.74 -22.93 7.89
CA GLY A 361 -4.03 -21.69 8.60
C GLY A 361 -5.06 -21.96 9.68
N TRP A 362 -4.80 -21.50 10.91
CA TRP A 362 -5.79 -21.55 11.97
C TRP A 362 -6.19 -20.14 12.40
N TRP A 363 -7.50 -19.88 12.33
CA TRP A 363 -8.11 -18.64 12.76
C TRP A 363 -8.92 -18.89 14.03
N HIS A 364 -8.54 -18.24 15.13
CA HIS A 364 -9.18 -18.37 16.44
C HIS A 364 -10.64 -17.87 16.49
N ARG A 365 -11.18 -17.30 15.39
CA ARG A 365 -12.56 -16.77 15.28
C ARG A 365 -12.95 -15.86 16.43
N GLY A 366 -12.00 -15.00 16.85
CA GLY A 366 -12.23 -14.08 17.96
C GLY A 366 -12.24 -14.73 19.36
N ARG A 367 -11.77 -15.97 19.55
CA ARG A 367 -11.77 -16.64 20.86
C ARG A 367 -10.37 -17.12 21.24
N VAL A 368 -9.81 -16.63 22.33
CA VAL A 368 -8.43 -16.90 22.77
C VAL A 368 -8.37 -17.35 24.24
N GLU A 369 -7.18 -17.67 24.75
CA GLU A 369 -6.99 -18.16 26.11
C GLU A 369 -7.45 -17.14 27.15
N LYS A 370 -8.06 -17.61 28.25
CA LYS A 370 -8.40 -16.76 29.41
C LYS A 370 -7.16 -16.06 29.95
N THR A 371 -7.32 -14.86 30.50
CA THR A 371 -6.19 -14.05 30.99
C THR A 371 -5.71 -14.40 32.40
N ASP A 372 -6.37 -15.33 33.10
CA ASP A 372 -6.08 -15.64 34.50
C ASP A 372 -4.63 -16.10 34.74
N TRP A 373 -4.00 -16.71 33.73
CA TRP A 373 -2.58 -17.10 33.79
C TRP A 373 -1.65 -15.91 34.08
N ARG A 374 -2.00 -14.70 33.63
CA ARG A 374 -1.19 -13.49 33.81
C ARG A 374 -1.05 -13.06 35.28
N HIS A 375 -1.87 -13.62 36.16
CA HIS A 375 -1.89 -13.33 37.59
C HIS A 375 -1.33 -14.48 38.45
N ARG A 376 -0.99 -15.62 37.85
CA ARG A 376 -0.48 -16.78 38.60
C ARG A 376 1.02 -16.63 38.85
N PRO A 377 1.55 -17.04 40.02
CA PRO A 377 2.97 -16.89 40.35
C PRO A 377 3.92 -17.42 39.26
N GLU A 378 3.60 -18.55 38.64
CA GLU A 378 4.42 -19.22 37.64
C GLU A 378 4.39 -18.60 36.23
N SER A 379 3.46 -17.67 35.99
CA SER A 379 3.30 -17.00 34.68
C SER A 379 2.90 -15.52 34.84
N TYR A 380 3.32 -14.94 35.97
CA TYR A 380 2.95 -13.60 36.37
C TYR A 380 3.49 -12.56 35.39
N VAL A 381 2.59 -11.75 34.82
CA VAL A 381 2.97 -10.66 33.92
C VAL A 381 3.25 -9.43 34.77
N ALA A 382 4.51 -9.22 35.14
CA ALA A 382 4.91 -8.13 36.02
C ALA A 382 4.54 -6.74 35.47
N ASN A 383 4.57 -6.54 34.15
CA ASN A 383 4.14 -5.29 33.54
C ASN A 383 2.62 -5.07 33.63
N GLU A 384 2.18 -4.05 34.39
CA GLU A 384 0.75 -3.81 34.66
C GLU A 384 -0.06 -3.52 33.39
N ARG A 385 0.50 -2.71 32.47
CA ARG A 385 -0.16 -2.37 31.21
C ARG A 385 -0.49 -3.62 30.41
N TYR A 386 0.48 -4.50 30.18
CA TYR A 386 0.27 -5.72 29.40
C TYR A 386 -0.45 -6.84 30.18
N ARG A 387 -0.43 -6.82 31.52
CA ARG A 387 -1.23 -7.73 32.36
C ARG A 387 -2.73 -7.55 32.08
N GLY A 388 -3.20 -6.29 32.09
CA GLY A 388 -4.60 -5.95 31.84
C GLY A 388 -4.99 -5.84 30.36
N ARG A 389 -4.03 -5.62 29.46
CA ARG A 389 -4.32 -5.34 28.03
C ARG A 389 -5.00 -6.52 27.33
N LYS A 390 -6.13 -6.23 26.68
CA LYS A 390 -6.88 -7.18 25.86
C LYS A 390 -7.13 -6.58 24.49
N ASP A 391 -7.03 -7.42 23.46
CA ASP A 391 -7.50 -7.06 22.13
C ASP A 391 -9.02 -7.14 22.11
N THR A 392 -9.69 -6.03 21.86
CA THR A 392 -11.15 -5.92 21.93
C THR A 392 -11.86 -6.72 20.83
N ARG A 393 -11.13 -7.20 19.82
CA ARG A 393 -11.67 -8.11 18.80
C ARG A 393 -11.85 -9.54 19.31
N ASN A 394 -11.29 -9.85 20.49
CA ASN A 394 -11.26 -11.19 21.04
C ASN A 394 -12.02 -11.34 22.35
N GLN A 395 -12.64 -12.51 22.50
CA GLN A 395 -13.16 -13.05 23.74
C GLN A 395 -12.09 -13.96 24.37
N TYR A 396 -11.64 -13.61 25.58
CA TYR A 396 -10.63 -14.35 26.33
C TYR A 396 -11.31 -15.41 27.21
N VAL A 397 -11.68 -16.54 26.60
CA VAL A 397 -12.63 -17.51 27.19
C VAL A 397 -12.15 -18.95 27.20
N LEU A 398 -11.11 -19.29 26.45
CA LEU A 398 -10.63 -20.67 26.32
C LEU A 398 -9.68 -21.05 27.46
N THR A 399 -9.78 -22.28 27.97
CA THR A 399 -8.71 -22.84 28.82
C THR A 399 -7.51 -23.24 27.97
N GLN A 400 -6.33 -23.43 28.57
CA GLN A 400 -5.16 -23.96 27.86
C GLN A 400 -5.48 -25.27 27.13
N GLN A 401 -6.16 -26.22 27.80
CA GLN A 401 -6.51 -27.49 27.16
C GLN A 401 -7.42 -27.29 25.94
N GLN A 402 -8.43 -26.41 26.03
CA GLN A 402 -9.30 -26.09 24.88
C GLN A 402 -8.55 -25.43 23.72
N VAL A 403 -7.48 -24.68 24.00
CA VAL A 403 -6.60 -24.14 22.94
C VAL A 403 -5.82 -25.28 22.28
N LEU A 404 -5.24 -26.19 23.07
CA LEU A 404 -4.50 -27.34 22.55
C LEU A 404 -5.39 -28.28 21.73
N ASP A 405 -6.60 -28.57 22.22
CA ASP A 405 -7.60 -29.40 21.55
C ASP A 405 -8.06 -28.80 20.21
N GLN A 406 -7.87 -27.49 20.01
CA GLN A 406 -8.18 -26.82 18.75
C GLN A 406 -6.97 -26.72 17.81
N LEU A 407 -5.78 -26.43 18.35
CA LEU A 407 -4.58 -26.18 17.55
C LEU A 407 -3.84 -27.47 17.15
N LEU A 408 -3.71 -28.45 18.04
CA LEU A 408 -2.95 -29.67 17.73
C LEU A 408 -3.61 -30.50 16.60
N PRO A 409 -4.94 -30.68 16.55
CA PRO A 409 -5.57 -31.34 15.41
C PRO A 409 -5.44 -30.55 14.10
N ALA A 410 -5.23 -29.23 14.14
CA ALA A 410 -5.05 -28.43 12.92
C ALA A 410 -3.75 -28.76 12.16
N PHE A 411 -2.81 -29.47 12.79
CA PHE A 411 -1.63 -30.00 12.13
C PHE A 411 -1.86 -31.36 11.41
N GLU A 412 -3.04 -31.98 11.54
CA GLU A 412 -3.34 -33.26 10.87
C GLU A 412 -3.26 -33.12 9.35
N GLY A 413 -2.44 -33.96 8.71
CA GLY A 413 -2.18 -33.90 7.28
C GLY A 413 -1.46 -32.63 6.80
N LYS A 414 -0.83 -31.87 7.72
CA LYS A 414 -0.08 -30.64 7.42
C LYS A 414 1.35 -30.71 7.94
N THR A 415 2.28 -30.17 7.16
CA THR A 415 3.71 -30.06 7.52
C THR A 415 4.04 -28.72 8.17
N ALA A 416 3.16 -27.72 8.03
CA ALA A 416 3.26 -26.40 8.63
C ALA A 416 1.89 -25.84 9.03
N LEU A 417 1.84 -25.07 10.13
CA LEU A 417 0.64 -24.35 10.58
C LEU A 417 0.98 -22.90 10.94
N ASP A 418 0.23 -21.94 10.38
CA ASP A 418 0.27 -20.51 10.75
C ASP A 418 -0.96 -20.13 11.57
N PHE A 419 -0.73 -19.45 12.69
CA PHE A 419 -1.78 -18.80 13.47
C PHE A 419 -1.31 -17.53 14.18
N TRP A 420 -2.27 -16.68 14.54
CA TRP A 420 -1.99 -15.46 15.28
C TRP A 420 -1.75 -15.78 16.76
N ALA A 421 -0.53 -15.54 17.23
CA ALA A 421 -0.17 -15.67 18.64
C ALA A 421 -0.43 -14.39 19.45
N GLY A 422 -0.67 -13.27 18.75
CA GLY A 422 -1.06 -11.98 19.33
C GLY A 422 -1.26 -10.92 18.26
N HIS A 423 -1.41 -9.66 18.70
CA HIS A 423 -1.48 -8.49 17.83
C HIS A 423 -0.97 -7.24 18.56
N GLY A 424 -0.64 -6.17 17.84
CA GLY A 424 -0.29 -4.87 18.44
C GLY A 424 -1.31 -4.27 19.44
N ASN A 425 -2.58 -4.66 19.38
CA ASN A 425 -3.59 -4.20 20.34
C ASN A 425 -3.59 -5.05 21.63
N GLY A 426 -3.03 -6.26 21.57
CA GLY A 426 -2.89 -7.19 22.69
C GLY A 426 -1.92 -8.32 22.29
N PRO A 427 -0.62 -8.23 22.65
CA PRO A 427 0.38 -9.16 22.15
C PRO A 427 0.31 -10.56 22.78
N LEU A 428 -0.47 -10.73 23.86
CA LEU A 428 -0.51 -11.92 24.70
C LEU A 428 -1.85 -12.67 24.56
N TYR A 429 -2.12 -13.31 23.42
CA TYR A 429 -3.35 -14.13 23.26
C TYR A 429 -3.27 -15.46 24.03
N TYR A 430 -2.07 -16.00 24.18
CA TYR A 430 -1.80 -17.29 24.80
C TYR A 430 -0.70 -17.13 25.86
N SER A 431 -0.72 -17.98 26.88
CA SER A 431 0.36 -18.05 27.85
C SER A 431 1.63 -18.63 27.20
N PRO A 432 2.84 -18.28 27.69
CA PRO A 432 4.07 -18.92 27.23
C PRO A 432 4.05 -20.46 27.37
N SER A 433 3.40 -20.97 28.42
CA SER A 433 3.20 -22.41 28.64
C SER A 433 2.34 -23.05 27.54
N THR A 434 1.26 -22.38 27.13
CA THR A 434 0.39 -22.85 26.04
C THR A 434 1.15 -22.89 24.71
N LEU A 435 1.87 -21.82 24.36
CA LEU A 435 2.65 -21.78 23.12
C LEU A 435 3.76 -22.83 23.10
N ARG A 436 4.44 -23.06 24.22
CA ARG A 436 5.42 -24.14 24.34
C ARG A 436 4.79 -25.51 24.11
N LYS A 437 3.63 -25.80 24.72
CA LYS A 437 2.91 -27.07 24.51
C LYS A 437 2.44 -27.25 23.06
N VAL A 438 2.06 -26.17 22.37
CA VAL A 438 1.76 -26.23 20.92
C VAL A 438 3.02 -26.58 20.12
N LEU A 439 4.15 -25.93 20.41
CA LEU A 439 5.44 -26.19 19.76
C LEU A 439 5.91 -27.64 19.98
N GLU A 440 5.84 -28.15 21.21
CA GLU A 440 6.17 -29.54 21.55
C GLU A 440 5.21 -30.52 20.86
N GLY A 441 3.90 -30.26 20.92
CA GLY A 441 2.86 -31.09 20.31
C GLY A 441 2.85 -31.06 18.77
N ALA A 442 3.48 -30.06 18.15
CA ALA A 442 3.70 -30.03 16.70
C ALA A 442 4.66 -31.15 16.24
N ASN A 443 5.43 -31.77 17.14
CA ASN A 443 6.27 -32.94 16.87
C ASN A 443 7.20 -32.75 15.65
N GLY A 444 7.91 -31.61 15.62
CA GLY A 444 8.86 -31.26 14.55
C GLY A 444 8.26 -30.59 13.30
N ARG A 445 6.92 -30.54 13.17
CA ARG A 445 6.26 -29.75 12.11
C ARG A 445 6.50 -28.25 12.29
N LYS A 446 6.58 -27.52 11.18
CA LYS A 446 6.83 -26.07 11.22
C LYS A 446 5.67 -25.35 11.89
N THR A 447 5.95 -24.63 12.97
CA THR A 447 4.93 -23.82 13.68
C THR A 447 5.22 -22.35 13.44
N ILE A 448 4.26 -21.62 12.86
CA ILE A 448 4.41 -20.21 12.51
C ILE A 448 3.52 -19.40 13.45
N LEU A 449 4.16 -18.66 14.35
CA LEU A 449 3.52 -17.77 15.32
C LEU A 449 3.52 -16.35 14.78
N THR A 450 2.35 -15.84 14.41
CA THR A 450 2.21 -14.52 13.77
C THR A 450 1.79 -13.43 14.75
N TRP A 451 2.45 -12.26 14.71
CA TRP A 451 2.02 -11.01 15.34
C TRP A 451 1.84 -9.89 14.31
N PRO A 452 0.60 -9.50 13.99
CA PRO A 452 0.33 -8.32 13.17
C PRO A 452 0.37 -7.02 13.97
N GLU A 453 0.80 -5.95 13.29
CA GLU A 453 0.74 -4.55 13.72
C GLU A 453 1.43 -4.26 15.06
N LEU A 454 2.48 -5.01 15.39
CA LEU A 454 3.18 -4.89 16.65
C LEU A 454 4.07 -3.65 16.70
N GLU A 455 3.53 -2.51 17.15
CA GLU A 455 4.25 -1.25 17.15
C GLU A 455 4.18 -0.59 18.53
N SER A 456 5.26 -0.70 19.29
CA SER A 456 5.53 0.03 20.53
C SER A 456 7.04 -0.02 20.81
N HIS A 457 7.57 1.01 21.48
CA HIS A 457 8.99 1.14 21.78
C HIS A 457 9.24 1.72 23.19
N ASP A 458 8.19 1.74 24.01
CA ASP A 458 8.25 2.16 25.41
C ASP A 458 8.81 1.06 26.33
N ASP A 459 9.15 1.44 27.55
CA ASP A 459 9.66 0.52 28.58
C ASP A 459 8.68 -0.62 28.90
N ASP A 460 7.37 -0.36 28.81
CA ASP A 460 6.36 -1.41 28.96
C ASP A 460 6.51 -2.49 27.90
N PHE A 461 6.73 -2.09 26.64
CA PHE A 461 6.88 -3.03 25.55
C PHE A 461 8.25 -3.72 25.57
N ARG A 462 9.29 -3.01 26.01
CA ARG A 462 10.59 -3.62 26.29
C ARG A 462 10.45 -4.83 27.22
N TRP A 463 9.61 -4.73 28.25
CA TRP A 463 9.31 -5.88 29.12
C TRP A 463 8.76 -7.08 28.33
N VAL A 464 7.83 -6.85 27.40
CA VAL A 464 7.27 -7.91 26.54
C VAL A 464 8.35 -8.57 25.70
N VAL A 465 9.24 -7.80 25.08
CA VAL A 465 10.32 -8.36 24.27
C VAL A 465 11.28 -9.19 25.12
N GLU A 466 11.71 -8.64 26.26
CA GLU A 466 12.69 -9.29 27.15
C GLU A 466 12.15 -10.54 27.85
N HIS A 467 10.89 -10.53 28.30
CA HIS A 467 10.34 -11.59 29.16
C HIS A 467 9.39 -12.55 28.44
N ILE A 468 8.91 -12.19 27.24
CA ILE A 468 7.99 -13.04 26.46
C ILE A 468 8.65 -13.47 25.15
N PHE A 469 9.10 -12.52 24.31
CA PHE A 469 9.56 -12.88 22.97
C PHE A 469 10.91 -13.58 22.96
N TYR A 470 11.93 -13.10 23.69
CA TYR A 470 13.20 -13.82 23.70
C TYR A 470 13.11 -15.22 24.32
N PRO A 471 12.44 -15.43 25.47
CA PRO A 471 12.24 -16.79 25.98
C PRO A 471 11.44 -17.69 25.02
N LEU A 472 10.45 -17.13 24.32
CA LEU A 472 9.71 -17.89 23.30
C LEU A 472 10.58 -18.20 22.09
N ALA A 473 11.50 -17.32 21.70
CA ALA A 473 12.42 -17.56 20.60
C ALA A 473 13.33 -18.76 20.88
N GLU A 474 13.80 -18.91 22.14
CA GLU A 474 14.56 -20.09 22.58
C GLU A 474 13.75 -21.39 22.47
N GLN A 475 12.44 -21.34 22.72
CA GLN A 475 11.57 -22.51 22.52
C GLN A 475 11.34 -22.80 21.03
N CYS A 476 11.13 -21.76 20.22
CA CYS A 476 10.97 -21.91 18.78
C CYS A 476 12.20 -22.54 18.13
N ALA A 477 13.41 -22.15 18.56
CA ALA A 477 14.67 -22.73 18.09
C ALA A 477 14.75 -24.25 18.34
N LYS A 478 14.18 -24.74 19.46
CA LYS A 478 14.18 -26.16 19.83
C LYS A 478 13.13 -26.99 19.09
N HIS A 479 12.07 -26.35 18.59
CA HIS A 479 10.85 -27.03 18.11
C HIS A 479 10.39 -26.60 16.72
N ASN A 480 11.33 -26.21 15.84
CA ASN A 480 11.05 -25.81 14.46
C ASN A 480 10.01 -24.66 14.33
N GLY A 481 10.06 -23.70 15.26
CA GLY A 481 9.14 -22.57 15.30
C GLY A 481 9.67 -21.33 14.57
N TRP A 482 8.79 -20.58 13.93
CA TRP A 482 9.05 -19.22 13.45
C TRP A 482 8.18 -18.21 14.18
N MET A 483 8.78 -17.07 14.50
CA MET A 483 8.08 -15.88 14.99
C MET A 483 8.00 -14.87 13.85
N VAL A 484 6.81 -14.77 13.24
CA VAL A 484 6.55 -13.90 12.10
C VAL A 484 5.93 -12.59 12.58
N PHE A 485 6.61 -11.49 12.32
CA PHE A 485 6.15 -10.16 12.66
C PHE A 485 5.62 -9.48 11.38
N LYS A 486 4.33 -9.13 11.35
CA LYS A 486 3.68 -8.46 10.22
C LYS A 486 3.47 -7.00 10.56
N ASN A 487 4.46 -6.17 10.25
CA ASN A 487 4.48 -4.77 10.66
C ASN A 487 4.19 -3.80 9.51
N LYS A 488 3.83 -2.56 9.87
CA LYS A 488 3.51 -1.48 8.94
C LYS A 488 4.63 -0.47 8.86
N ASP A 489 4.50 0.42 7.89
CA ASP A 489 5.24 1.67 7.83
C ASP A 489 6.77 1.44 7.85
N VAL A 490 7.50 2.33 8.51
CA VAL A 490 8.95 2.30 8.63
C VAL A 490 9.46 1.30 9.67
N PHE A 491 8.65 0.33 10.13
CA PHE A 491 9.07 -0.59 11.19
C PHE A 491 10.43 -1.23 10.88
N TRP A 492 10.61 -1.76 9.66
CA TRP A 492 11.81 -2.50 9.28
C TRP A 492 13.07 -1.64 9.06
N SER A 493 12.92 -0.31 9.08
CA SER A 493 14.01 0.66 9.09
C SER A 493 14.09 1.46 10.40
N THR A 494 13.32 1.07 11.43
CA THR A 494 13.32 1.76 12.74
C THR A 494 13.41 0.78 13.90
N SER A 495 12.30 0.17 14.29
CA SER A 495 12.15 -0.61 15.52
C SER A 495 13.25 -1.66 15.74
N PRO A 496 13.65 -2.49 14.75
CA PRO A 496 14.76 -3.44 14.88
C PRO A 496 16.09 -2.85 15.37
N TYR A 497 16.32 -1.55 15.14
CA TYR A 497 17.55 -0.84 15.46
C TYR A 497 17.54 -0.19 16.86
N LEU A 498 16.44 -0.35 17.61
CA LEU A 498 16.35 0.09 19.00
C LEU A 498 17.02 -0.92 19.95
N PRO A 499 17.57 -0.48 21.10
CA PRO A 499 18.28 -1.36 22.04
C PRO A 499 17.50 -2.59 22.50
N LEU A 500 16.17 -2.49 22.59
CA LEU A 500 15.31 -3.58 23.05
C LEU A 500 15.32 -4.80 22.10
N TRP A 501 15.61 -4.58 20.80
CA TRP A 501 15.67 -5.61 19.76
C TRP A 501 17.10 -6.15 19.51
N ARG A 502 18.09 -5.75 20.32
CA ARG A 502 19.52 -6.05 20.09
C ARG A 502 19.85 -7.52 19.89
N ARG A 503 19.18 -8.47 20.58
CA ARG A 503 19.45 -9.91 20.42
C ARG A 503 18.92 -10.46 19.10
N MET A 504 17.79 -9.91 18.61
CA MET A 504 17.31 -10.23 17.26
C MET A 504 18.26 -9.61 16.22
N LEU A 505 18.61 -8.33 16.38
CA LEU A 505 19.50 -7.63 15.45
C LEU A 505 20.90 -8.27 15.39
N SER A 506 21.40 -8.82 16.50
CA SER A 506 22.70 -9.50 16.57
C SER A 506 22.74 -10.81 15.77
N GLY A 507 21.58 -11.38 15.41
CA GLY A 507 21.46 -12.68 14.76
C GLY A 507 21.45 -13.87 15.72
N GLU A 508 21.38 -13.64 17.04
CA GLU A 508 21.29 -14.71 18.04
C GLU A 508 20.15 -15.70 17.75
N PHE A 509 19.06 -15.20 17.15
CA PHE A 509 17.86 -15.96 16.83
C PHE A 509 17.55 -15.95 15.33
N ALA A 510 18.57 -15.95 14.47
CA ALA A 510 18.41 -15.80 13.02
C ALA A 510 17.45 -16.83 12.40
N ASP A 511 17.42 -18.07 12.89
CA ASP A 511 16.54 -19.13 12.36
C ASP A 511 15.07 -19.04 12.83
N VAL A 512 14.78 -18.15 13.80
CA VAL A 512 13.49 -18.05 14.46
C VAL A 512 12.71 -16.82 14.02
N PHE A 513 13.36 -15.65 14.03
CA PHE A 513 12.69 -14.41 13.64
C PHE A 513 12.52 -14.36 12.12
N CYS A 514 11.30 -14.05 11.69
CA CYS A 514 10.97 -13.82 10.29
C CYS A 514 10.26 -12.48 10.15
N SER A 515 10.85 -11.59 9.37
CA SER A 515 10.22 -10.31 9.05
C SER A 515 9.13 -10.48 7.99
N SER A 516 8.05 -9.72 8.11
CA SER A 516 6.94 -9.69 7.16
C SER A 516 6.21 -8.35 7.23
N MET A 517 5.19 -8.17 6.42
CA MET A 517 4.54 -6.88 6.17
C MET A 517 3.04 -6.96 6.46
N GLU A 518 2.46 -5.88 6.97
CA GLU A 518 1.01 -5.63 6.96
C GLU A 518 0.66 -4.49 5.99
N GLU A 519 1.52 -3.47 5.83
CA GLU A 519 1.54 -2.39 4.80
C GLU A 519 0.22 -1.75 4.34
N THR A 520 -0.84 -1.90 5.12
CA THR A 520 -2.05 -1.11 4.92
C THR A 520 -1.76 0.33 5.31
N THR A 521 -2.25 1.31 4.54
CA THR A 521 -2.02 2.76 4.74
C THR A 521 -0.57 3.24 4.65
N ASP A 522 0.34 2.33 4.30
CA ASP A 522 1.74 2.62 4.16
C ASP A 522 2.04 3.39 2.86
N LYS A 523 3.14 4.15 2.87
CA LYS A 523 3.69 4.93 1.77
C LYS A 523 5.20 4.68 1.57
N THR A 524 5.79 3.77 2.35
CA THR A 524 7.24 3.50 2.44
C THR A 524 7.57 2.03 2.16
N GLN A 525 6.83 1.40 1.25
CA GLN A 525 6.98 -0.02 0.92
C GLN A 525 8.39 -0.37 0.40
N ASP A 526 9.05 0.56 -0.28
CA ASP A 526 10.43 0.40 -0.73
C ASP A 526 11.42 0.27 0.44
N LEU A 527 11.25 1.09 1.49
CA LEU A 527 12.04 1.03 2.71
C LEU A 527 11.77 -0.27 3.48
N SER A 528 10.52 -0.72 3.50
CA SER A 528 10.16 -2.00 4.12
C SER A 528 10.80 -3.19 3.41
N ILE A 529 10.81 -3.22 2.07
CA ILE A 529 11.50 -4.26 1.30
C ILE A 529 13.01 -4.20 1.56
N ALA A 530 13.62 -3.02 1.43
CA ALA A 530 15.05 -2.83 1.65
C ALA A 530 15.50 -3.18 3.09
N GLY A 531 14.69 -2.87 4.10
CA GLY A 531 14.94 -3.21 5.51
C GLY A 531 14.79 -4.69 5.81
N ARG A 532 13.72 -5.34 5.31
CA ARG A 532 13.54 -6.79 5.49
C ARG A 532 14.64 -7.59 4.80
N MET A 533 14.99 -7.20 3.58
CA MET A 533 16.08 -7.82 2.83
C MET A 533 17.43 -7.52 3.46
N GLY A 534 17.67 -6.32 3.99
CA GLY A 534 18.94 -5.98 4.63
C GLY A 534 19.17 -6.71 5.94
N LEU A 535 18.13 -6.93 6.76
CA LEU A 535 18.21 -7.79 7.94
C LEU A 535 18.49 -9.26 7.58
N TRP A 536 17.89 -9.75 6.49
CA TRP A 536 18.14 -11.09 5.99
C TRP A 536 19.56 -11.26 5.41
N ALA A 537 19.97 -10.34 4.55
CA ALA A 537 21.28 -10.32 3.93
C ALA A 537 22.41 -10.16 4.97
N ALA A 538 22.21 -9.37 6.02
CA ALA A 538 23.18 -9.19 7.10
C ALA A 538 23.23 -10.37 8.10
N GLY A 539 22.36 -11.37 7.96
CA GLY A 539 22.31 -12.52 8.86
C GLY A 539 21.64 -12.28 10.20
N SER A 540 20.95 -11.13 10.40
CA SER A 540 20.10 -10.93 11.58
C SER A 540 18.89 -11.86 11.57
N MET A 541 18.42 -12.24 10.37
CA MET A 541 17.37 -13.24 10.16
C MET A 541 17.77 -14.17 9.02
N ASN A 542 17.42 -15.44 9.09
CA ASN A 542 17.67 -16.40 8.01
C ASN A 542 16.51 -16.52 7.03
N GLN A 543 15.37 -15.94 7.38
CA GLN A 543 14.17 -15.93 6.57
C GLN A 543 13.50 -14.56 6.61
N TRP A 544 12.87 -14.20 5.51
CA TRP A 544 11.96 -13.06 5.44
C TRP A 544 10.77 -13.43 4.57
N GLY A 545 9.70 -12.66 4.70
CA GLY A 545 8.46 -12.98 4.05
C GLY A 545 7.70 -11.77 3.56
N MET A 546 6.70 -12.05 2.74
CA MET A 546 5.85 -11.08 2.06
C MET A 546 4.37 -11.35 2.40
N ARG A 547 3.50 -10.40 2.08
CA ARG A 547 2.05 -10.52 2.28
C ARG A 547 1.32 -9.80 1.16
N THR A 548 0.21 -10.39 0.73
CA THR A 548 -0.78 -9.70 -0.11
C THR A 548 -2.13 -9.67 0.59
N SER A 549 -2.76 -8.51 0.61
CA SER A 549 -4.05 -8.33 1.26
C SER A 549 -4.86 -7.27 0.53
N ARG A 550 -6.18 -7.45 0.54
CA ARG A 550 -7.14 -6.59 -0.16
C ARG A 550 -7.00 -5.11 0.20
N ASP A 551 -6.46 -4.77 1.37
CA ASP A 551 -6.26 -3.41 1.82
C ASP A 551 -4.91 -2.78 1.45
N ASN A 552 -3.95 -3.53 0.86
CA ASN A 552 -2.68 -2.99 0.39
C ASN A 552 -2.84 -1.80 -0.59
N PRO A 553 -3.83 -1.77 -1.50
CA PRO A 553 -4.08 -0.60 -2.35
C PRO A 553 -4.53 0.66 -1.58
N SER A 554 -4.96 0.56 -0.32
CA SER A 554 -5.47 1.69 0.45
C SER A 554 -4.37 2.48 1.18
N PHE A 555 -3.56 3.26 0.43
CA PHE A 555 -2.58 4.20 1.02
C PHE A 555 -3.22 5.54 1.43
N ASP A 556 -4.29 5.94 0.75
CA ASP A 556 -5.20 7.01 1.15
C ASP A 556 -6.58 6.41 1.47
N ARG A 557 -7.02 6.58 2.73
CA ARG A 557 -8.31 6.07 3.18
C ARG A 557 -9.50 6.99 2.93
N SER A 558 -9.27 8.20 2.41
CA SER A 558 -10.36 9.00 1.86
C SER A 558 -10.78 8.47 0.47
N ARG A 559 -9.88 7.81 -0.28
CA ARG A 559 -10.16 7.17 -1.58
C ARG A 559 -9.88 5.65 -1.54
N GLN A 560 -10.70 4.88 -0.79
CA GLN A 560 -10.49 3.43 -0.59
C GLN A 560 -10.93 2.54 -1.77
N PHE A 561 -10.29 2.69 -2.93
CA PHE A 561 -10.50 1.81 -4.08
C PHE A 561 -9.61 0.55 -3.98
N SER A 562 -10.04 -0.40 -3.14
CA SER A 562 -9.27 -1.63 -2.86
C SER A 562 -10.09 -2.92 -3.05
N TYR A 563 -10.97 -2.88 -4.06
CA TYR A 563 -11.85 -4.00 -4.42
C TYR A 563 -11.50 -4.62 -5.78
N GLN A 564 -10.21 -4.80 -6.05
CA GLN A 564 -9.73 -5.44 -7.26
C GLN A 564 -10.26 -6.88 -7.38
N ARG A 565 -10.70 -7.24 -8.58
CA ARG A 565 -11.32 -8.54 -8.90
C ARG A 565 -10.46 -9.42 -9.80
N LEU A 566 -9.51 -8.81 -10.52
CA LEU A 566 -8.40 -9.49 -11.20
C LEU A 566 -7.08 -9.07 -10.51
N PRO A 567 -6.56 -9.85 -9.54
CA PRO A 567 -5.50 -9.41 -8.64
C PRO A 567 -4.07 -9.54 -9.24
N SER A 568 -3.86 -9.09 -10.49
CA SER A 568 -2.55 -9.16 -11.16
C SER A 568 -1.45 -8.42 -10.40
N HIS A 569 -1.79 -7.30 -9.75
CA HIS A 569 -0.87 -6.56 -8.88
C HIS A 569 -0.33 -7.42 -7.72
N PHE A 570 -1.18 -8.22 -7.07
CA PHE A 570 -0.71 -9.15 -6.03
C PHE A 570 0.11 -10.31 -6.60
N LEU A 571 -0.26 -10.85 -7.76
CA LEU A 571 0.53 -11.89 -8.41
C LEU A 571 1.94 -11.37 -8.70
N ARG A 572 2.06 -10.21 -9.37
CA ARG A 572 3.34 -9.57 -9.70
C ARG A 572 4.18 -9.24 -8.46
N THR A 573 3.57 -8.65 -7.42
CA THR A 573 4.26 -8.41 -6.13
C THR A 573 4.75 -9.71 -5.50
N THR A 574 4.00 -10.80 -5.64
CA THR A 574 4.42 -12.12 -5.16
C THR A 574 5.64 -12.63 -5.92
N ILE A 575 5.62 -12.58 -7.25
CA ILE A 575 6.76 -12.95 -8.10
C ILE A 575 8.00 -12.14 -7.75
N TYR A 576 7.88 -10.80 -7.63
CA TYR A 576 8.98 -9.91 -7.29
C TYR A 576 9.62 -10.25 -5.93
N ASN A 577 8.82 -10.39 -4.86
CA ASN A 577 9.36 -10.67 -3.53
C ASN A 577 9.99 -12.08 -3.43
N LEU A 578 9.42 -13.06 -4.14
CA LEU A 578 10.00 -14.41 -4.24
C LEU A 578 11.33 -14.41 -5.00
N ALA A 579 11.43 -13.64 -6.10
CA ALA A 579 12.69 -13.43 -6.80
C ALA A 579 13.73 -12.70 -5.93
N CYS A 580 13.29 -11.85 -4.99
CA CYS A 580 14.12 -11.27 -3.95
C CYS A 580 14.51 -12.26 -2.81
N GLY A 581 14.08 -13.52 -2.85
CA GLY A 581 14.44 -14.55 -1.87
C GLY A 581 13.50 -14.68 -0.67
N ALA A 582 12.28 -14.10 -0.72
CA ALA A 582 11.29 -14.33 0.34
C ALA A 582 10.87 -15.82 0.38
N THR A 583 10.74 -16.39 1.58
CA THR A 583 10.37 -17.82 1.77
C THR A 583 9.07 -18.00 2.53
N TYR A 584 8.60 -16.98 3.24
CA TYR A 584 7.27 -16.96 3.87
C TYR A 584 6.31 -16.06 3.09
N CYS A 585 5.16 -16.59 2.67
CA CYS A 585 4.14 -15.84 1.94
C CYS A 585 2.81 -15.83 2.70
N GLY A 586 2.38 -14.67 3.17
CA GLY A 586 1.04 -14.42 3.71
C GLY A 586 0.07 -13.96 2.62
N LEU A 587 -0.32 -14.84 1.71
CA LEU A 587 -1.17 -14.47 0.56
C LEU A 587 -2.66 -14.45 0.90
N THR A 588 -3.37 -13.46 0.35
CA THR A 588 -4.83 -13.49 0.25
C THR A 588 -5.21 -13.85 -1.18
N TYR A 589 -5.68 -15.08 -1.42
CA TYR A 589 -6.17 -15.50 -2.73
C TYR A 589 -7.52 -14.85 -3.03
N VAL A 590 -7.48 -13.63 -3.57
CA VAL A 590 -8.65 -12.87 -4.01
C VAL A 590 -9.42 -13.60 -5.12
N ASP A 591 -8.66 -14.27 -5.99
CA ASP A 591 -9.10 -15.14 -7.07
C ASP A 591 -8.07 -16.28 -7.21
N ASP A 592 -8.38 -17.46 -6.67
CA ASP A 592 -7.50 -18.65 -6.74
C ASP A 592 -7.15 -19.04 -8.19
N ALA A 593 -8.09 -18.86 -9.13
CA ALA A 593 -7.86 -19.25 -10.52
C ALA A 593 -6.80 -18.35 -11.17
N HIS A 594 -6.86 -17.04 -10.92
CA HIS A 594 -5.81 -16.12 -11.38
C HIS A 594 -4.45 -16.39 -10.74
N PHE A 595 -4.43 -16.73 -9.45
CA PHE A 595 -3.18 -17.08 -8.73
C PHE A 595 -2.61 -18.45 -9.11
N SER A 596 -3.38 -19.31 -9.77
CA SER A 596 -3.00 -20.70 -10.00
C SER A 596 -1.70 -20.89 -10.80
N ILE A 597 -1.27 -19.88 -11.56
CA ILE A 597 0.02 -19.86 -12.25
C ILE A 597 1.22 -19.84 -11.30
N LEU A 598 1.09 -19.26 -10.11
CA LEU A 598 2.20 -19.17 -9.15
C LEU A 598 2.71 -20.54 -8.71
N TRP A 599 1.81 -21.52 -8.53
CA TRP A 599 2.17 -22.83 -7.96
C TRP A 599 3.11 -23.64 -8.87
N PRO A 600 2.81 -23.89 -10.15
CA PRO A 600 3.77 -24.58 -11.03
C PRO A 600 5.04 -23.76 -11.28
N LEU A 601 4.98 -22.41 -11.27
CA LEU A 601 6.18 -21.60 -11.42
C LEU A 601 7.19 -21.84 -10.29
N LEU A 602 6.70 -21.88 -9.05
CA LEU A 602 7.52 -22.17 -7.88
C LEU A 602 7.97 -23.64 -7.84
N ALA A 603 7.02 -24.56 -7.98
CA ALA A 603 7.28 -25.99 -7.82
C ALA A 603 8.28 -26.54 -8.85
N LYS A 604 8.24 -26.05 -10.09
CA LYS A 604 9.11 -26.49 -11.18
C LYS A 604 10.41 -25.67 -11.30
N GLY A 605 10.62 -24.64 -10.47
CA GLY A 605 11.80 -23.78 -10.55
C GLY A 605 11.81 -22.80 -11.73
N ALA A 606 10.66 -22.55 -12.38
CA ALA A 606 10.57 -21.51 -13.40
C ALA A 606 10.77 -20.13 -12.78
N LEU A 607 10.15 -19.89 -11.63
CA LEU A 607 10.50 -18.80 -10.74
C LEU A 607 11.63 -19.26 -9.81
N PHE A 608 12.83 -18.75 -10.04
CA PHE A 608 13.97 -19.02 -9.19
C PHE A 608 13.89 -18.19 -7.90
N VAL A 609 13.82 -18.83 -6.74
CA VAL A 609 13.88 -18.18 -5.43
C VAL A 609 15.32 -18.30 -4.92
N PRO A 610 16.13 -17.22 -4.99
CA PRO A 610 17.55 -17.28 -4.68
C PRO A 610 17.82 -17.32 -3.17
N LYS A 611 18.98 -17.85 -2.81
CA LYS A 611 19.62 -17.57 -1.53
C LYS A 611 20.31 -16.20 -1.59
N ARG A 612 20.65 -15.64 -0.44
CA ARG A 612 21.28 -14.31 -0.34
C ARG A 612 22.61 -14.23 -1.10
N GLU A 613 23.40 -15.29 -1.07
CA GLU A 613 24.70 -15.39 -1.73
C GLU A 613 24.59 -15.58 -3.25
N GLU A 614 23.39 -15.83 -3.78
CA GLU A 614 23.14 -15.98 -5.21
C GLU A 614 22.67 -14.67 -5.84
N ILE A 615 22.16 -13.70 -5.06
CA ILE A 615 21.69 -12.42 -5.60
C ILE A 615 22.88 -11.55 -5.98
N VAL A 616 22.88 -11.08 -7.23
CA VAL A 616 23.93 -10.19 -7.81
C VAL A 616 23.35 -8.86 -8.29
N SER A 617 22.19 -8.50 -7.76
CA SER A 617 21.46 -7.25 -8.03
C SER A 617 21.29 -6.37 -6.78
N PHE A 618 22.02 -6.67 -5.70
CA PHE A 618 22.21 -5.70 -4.62
C PHE A 618 23.14 -4.59 -5.10
N SER A 619 22.83 -3.35 -4.73
CA SER A 619 23.78 -2.26 -4.92
C SER A 619 25.05 -2.53 -4.09
N PRO A 620 26.26 -2.26 -4.61
CA PRO A 620 27.47 -2.28 -3.79
C PRO A 620 27.54 -1.12 -2.79
N VAL A 621 26.49 -0.29 -2.70
CA VAL A 621 26.26 0.65 -1.60
C VAL A 621 25.14 0.10 -0.71
N HIS A 622 25.29 0.21 0.60
CA HIS A 622 24.23 -0.07 1.57
C HIS A 622 24.10 1.05 2.59
N LEU A 623 22.91 1.18 3.17
CA LEU A 623 22.59 2.19 4.17
C LEU A 623 22.38 1.53 5.53
N SER A 624 23.28 1.79 6.47
CA SER A 624 23.16 1.28 7.83
C SER A 624 22.33 2.20 8.72
N MET A 625 21.39 1.63 9.45
CA MET A 625 20.59 2.37 10.43
C MET A 625 21.24 2.30 11.81
N VAL A 626 21.43 3.46 12.44
CA VAL A 626 21.74 3.56 13.87
C VAL A 626 20.46 3.73 14.67
N ASN A 627 20.57 4.06 15.97
CA ASN A 627 19.42 4.38 16.80
C ASN A 627 18.56 5.47 16.10
N PRO A 628 17.34 5.15 15.66
CA PRO A 628 16.57 6.04 14.81
C PRO A 628 16.18 7.34 15.53
N ASP A 629 16.17 8.46 14.80
CA ASP A 629 15.71 9.75 15.30
C ASP A 629 14.22 9.70 15.65
N GLU A 630 13.84 10.40 16.73
CA GLU A 630 12.47 10.38 17.26
C GLU A 630 11.45 10.93 16.26
N ARG A 631 11.80 12.01 15.53
CA ARG A 631 10.91 12.60 14.52
C ARG A 631 10.74 11.64 13.35
N TYR A 632 11.80 10.99 12.89
CA TYR A 632 11.71 9.98 11.83
C TYR A 632 10.76 8.84 12.23
N MET A 633 10.91 8.29 13.45
CA MET A 633 10.03 7.24 13.96
C MET A 633 8.57 7.71 14.07
N ASP A 634 8.35 8.92 14.56
CA ASP A 634 7.01 9.47 14.78
C ASP A 634 6.27 9.74 13.47
N GLU A 635 6.91 10.45 12.53
CA GLU A 635 6.31 10.75 11.24
C GLU A 635 6.10 9.51 10.38
N GLY A 636 7.01 8.54 10.48
CA GLY A 636 6.90 7.26 9.83
C GLY A 636 5.61 6.53 10.20
N LYS A 637 5.12 6.68 11.45
CA LYS A 637 3.96 5.95 12.00
C LYS A 637 2.64 6.74 11.97
N ASN A 638 2.71 8.06 11.88
CA ASN A 638 1.54 8.95 11.96
C ASN A 638 0.77 9.08 10.64
N LYS A 639 0.20 7.97 10.15
CA LYS A 639 -0.54 7.96 8.87
C LYS A 639 -1.96 8.51 8.94
N LYS A 640 -2.58 8.57 10.13
CA LYS A 640 -4.04 8.77 10.31
C LYS A 640 -4.54 10.20 10.11
N TRP A 641 -3.75 11.19 10.53
CA TRP A 641 -4.18 12.58 10.62
C TRP A 641 -3.65 13.38 9.45
N THR A 642 -4.50 14.20 8.85
CA THR A 642 -4.20 14.92 7.60
C THR A 642 -3.76 16.36 7.85
N ILE A 643 -3.85 16.83 9.10
CA ILE A 643 -3.66 18.22 9.53
C ILE A 643 -2.31 18.47 10.20
N TYR A 644 -1.28 17.71 9.84
CA TYR A 644 0.05 17.79 10.48
C TYR A 644 1.04 18.68 9.74
N TYR A 645 0.78 19.01 8.48
CA TYR A 645 1.66 19.88 7.70
C TYR A 645 1.85 21.25 8.36
N ASP A 646 3.10 21.68 8.41
CA ASP A 646 3.55 23.02 8.79
C ASP A 646 4.78 23.36 7.95
N GLU A 647 4.63 24.30 7.02
CA GLU A 647 5.66 24.63 6.02
C GLU A 647 7.01 25.00 6.65
N ARG A 648 6.97 25.84 7.69
CA ARG A 648 8.19 26.28 8.39
C ARG A 648 8.90 25.09 9.03
N ARG A 649 8.17 24.23 9.73
CA ARG A 649 8.71 23.04 10.38
C ARG A 649 9.32 22.06 9.39
N GLU A 650 8.73 21.88 8.21
CA GLU A 650 9.29 21.01 7.16
C GLU A 650 10.59 21.62 6.60
N ASN A 651 10.57 22.90 6.22
CA ASN A 651 11.75 23.59 5.69
C ASN A 651 12.94 23.65 6.67
N GLU A 652 12.67 23.84 7.97
CA GLU A 652 13.71 23.95 9.00
C GLU A 652 14.27 22.58 9.45
N ASN A 653 13.69 21.46 9.02
CA ASN A 653 14.03 20.13 9.54
C ASN A 653 13.93 19.04 8.46
N PRO A 654 14.87 19.01 7.51
CA PRO A 654 14.90 18.00 6.46
C PRO A 654 15.13 16.60 7.05
N LEU A 655 14.56 15.59 6.40
CA LEU A 655 14.70 14.17 6.75
C LEU A 655 15.32 13.40 5.57
N VAL A 656 16.14 12.39 5.88
CA VAL A 656 16.64 11.42 4.88
C VAL A 656 15.48 10.66 4.27
N PHE A 657 14.47 10.32 5.09
CA PHE A 657 13.19 9.77 4.66
C PHE A 657 12.08 10.75 5.04
N SER A 658 11.48 11.40 4.05
CA SER A 658 10.49 12.47 4.22
C SER A 658 9.09 12.06 3.74
N HIS A 659 8.11 12.93 4.00
CA HIS A 659 6.74 12.83 3.45
C HIS A 659 6.01 11.53 3.80
N MET A 660 6.19 11.04 5.03
CA MET A 660 5.70 9.72 5.40
C MET A 660 4.30 9.76 6.04
N ASN A 661 3.97 10.84 6.73
CA ASN A 661 2.77 10.93 7.57
C ASN A 661 1.45 11.08 6.75
N GLY A 662 0.32 11.25 7.43
CA GLY A 662 -1.01 11.36 6.82
C GLY A 662 -1.26 12.59 5.94
N SER A 663 -0.37 13.60 5.97
CA SER A 663 -0.46 14.80 5.12
C SER A 663 0.12 14.62 3.72
N TRP A 664 0.72 13.45 3.41
CA TRP A 664 1.50 13.24 2.19
C TRP A 664 1.03 12.10 1.27
N PRO A 665 -0.28 11.85 1.07
CA PRO A 665 -0.71 10.79 0.16
C PRO A 665 -0.26 11.06 -1.28
N ALA A 666 0.62 10.20 -1.81
CA ALA A 666 1.19 10.30 -3.16
C ALA A 666 1.98 11.59 -3.42
N ALA A 667 2.42 12.29 -2.36
CA ALA A 667 3.20 13.51 -2.51
C ALA A 667 4.53 13.23 -3.22
N ALA A 668 4.97 14.19 -4.05
CA ALA A 668 6.27 14.15 -4.70
C ALA A 668 7.40 14.22 -3.66
N LEU A 669 8.45 13.42 -3.87
CA LEU A 669 9.62 13.39 -2.99
C LEU A 669 10.51 14.61 -3.19
N THR A 670 11.13 15.07 -2.09
CA THR A 670 12.22 16.04 -2.17
C THR A 670 13.44 15.46 -2.90
N GLU A 671 14.29 16.31 -3.46
CA GLU A 671 15.46 15.87 -4.23
C GLU A 671 16.43 15.00 -3.40
N TRP A 672 16.56 15.31 -2.12
CA TRP A 672 17.45 14.62 -1.18
C TRP A 672 16.81 13.44 -0.43
N ASP A 673 15.54 13.14 -0.69
CA ASP A 673 14.93 11.94 -0.11
C ASP A 673 15.65 10.70 -0.63
N PHE A 674 16.12 9.85 0.28
CA PHE A 674 16.90 8.66 -0.06
C PHE A 674 16.20 7.76 -1.08
N SER A 675 14.89 7.62 -0.96
CA SER A 675 14.07 6.76 -1.83
C SER A 675 14.07 7.25 -3.27
N ARG A 676 14.26 8.56 -3.49
CA ARG A 676 14.28 9.15 -4.83
C ARG A 676 15.46 8.66 -5.63
N TYR A 677 16.66 8.76 -5.08
CA TYR A 677 17.90 8.45 -5.80
C TYR A 677 18.40 7.01 -5.57
N ALA A 678 18.03 6.35 -4.47
CA ALA A 678 18.36 4.95 -4.22
C ALA A 678 17.31 3.99 -4.80
N SER A 679 16.03 4.22 -4.51
CA SER A 679 14.93 3.35 -4.94
C SER A 679 14.39 3.70 -6.34
N GLY A 680 14.69 4.88 -6.86
CA GLY A 680 14.16 5.38 -8.14
C GLY A 680 12.73 5.89 -8.07
N LEU A 681 12.26 6.28 -6.88
CA LEU A 681 10.88 6.71 -6.66
C LEU A 681 10.69 8.20 -6.92
N ARG A 682 9.46 8.56 -7.32
CA ARG A 682 9.08 9.97 -7.53
C ARG A 682 8.12 10.48 -6.46
N ASP A 683 7.35 9.59 -5.86
CA ASP A 683 6.29 9.91 -4.92
C ASP A 683 6.08 8.84 -3.83
N ARG A 684 5.34 9.21 -2.78
CA ARG A 684 5.01 8.37 -1.61
C ARG A 684 3.67 7.65 -1.78
N ARG A 685 3.64 6.59 -2.60
CA ARG A 685 2.47 5.71 -2.76
C ARG A 685 2.86 4.29 -3.16
N GLN A 686 2.16 3.28 -2.65
CA GLN A 686 2.04 1.92 -3.21
C GLN A 686 3.28 1.30 -3.91
N ASN A 687 4.50 1.56 -3.41
CA ASN A 687 5.75 1.15 -4.07
C ASN A 687 6.14 -0.28 -3.69
N PHE A 688 5.24 -1.24 -3.94
CA PHE A 688 5.40 -2.67 -3.60
C PHE A 688 6.40 -3.42 -4.50
N MET A 689 6.77 -2.81 -5.63
CA MET A 689 7.73 -3.32 -6.62
C MET A 689 8.59 -2.14 -7.10
N PRO A 690 9.41 -1.54 -6.22
CA PRO A 690 10.24 -0.39 -6.56
C PRO A 690 11.28 -0.75 -7.64
N PRO A 691 11.68 0.20 -8.50
CA PRO A 691 12.51 -0.10 -9.66
C PRO A 691 13.98 -0.35 -9.35
N PHE A 692 14.57 0.32 -8.34
CA PHE A 692 15.98 0.19 -7.95
C PHE A 692 16.95 0.14 -9.17
N PRO A 693 17.04 1.21 -9.97
CA PRO A 693 17.78 1.19 -11.26
C PRO A 693 19.29 0.90 -11.12
N HIS A 694 19.83 1.05 -9.91
CA HIS A 694 21.24 0.87 -9.57
C HIS A 694 21.48 -0.33 -8.64
N GLY A 695 20.53 -1.27 -8.61
CA GLY A 695 20.50 -2.39 -7.67
C GLY A 695 19.83 -2.00 -6.34
N ILE A 696 19.35 -3.01 -5.62
CA ILE A 696 18.64 -2.80 -4.35
C ILE A 696 19.65 -2.31 -3.30
N VAL A 697 19.46 -1.09 -2.81
CA VAL A 697 20.26 -0.54 -1.70
C VAL A 697 19.70 -1.06 -0.39
N LEU A 698 20.42 -1.99 0.24
CA LEU A 698 19.99 -2.66 1.46
C LEU A 698 20.00 -1.71 2.66
N ILE A 699 19.02 -1.83 3.56
CA ILE A 699 19.01 -1.16 4.86
C ILE A 699 19.47 -2.15 5.94
N THR A 700 20.65 -1.93 6.52
CA THR A 700 21.37 -2.94 7.31
C THR A 700 21.71 -2.48 8.73
N PRO A 701 22.09 -3.41 9.64
CA PRO A 701 22.85 -3.06 10.84
C PRO A 701 24.23 -2.45 10.47
N PRO A 702 24.78 -1.54 11.29
CA PRO A 702 26.13 -1.01 11.07
C PRO A 702 27.20 -2.11 11.05
N GLN A 703 28.12 -2.00 10.10
CA GLN A 703 29.18 -3.00 9.82
C GLN A 703 30.53 -2.57 10.39
N GLN A 704 30.83 -1.27 10.38
CA GLN A 704 32.10 -0.73 10.87
C GLN A 704 31.90 0.50 11.77
N GLY A 705 32.99 0.93 12.42
CA GLY A 705 33.01 2.15 13.23
C GLY A 705 32.36 2.01 14.61
N VAL A 706 32.06 3.15 15.23
CA VAL A 706 31.62 3.22 16.65
C VAL A 706 30.22 2.66 16.88
N TYR A 707 29.44 2.49 15.82
CA TYR A 707 28.06 2.00 15.87
C TYR A 707 27.93 0.49 15.66
N ALA A 708 28.99 -0.16 15.17
CA ALA A 708 28.94 -1.56 14.79
C ALA A 708 29.15 -2.49 16.00
N ASP A 709 28.26 -3.46 16.15
CA ASP A 709 28.46 -4.58 17.06
C ASP A 709 29.39 -5.61 16.42
N GLN A 710 30.69 -5.47 16.69
CA GLN A 710 31.75 -6.34 16.15
C GLN A 710 31.69 -7.78 16.68
N ASN A 711 30.95 -8.03 17.76
CA ASN A 711 30.84 -9.35 18.38
C ASN A 711 29.51 -10.05 18.05
N ALA A 712 28.71 -9.47 17.16
CA ALA A 712 27.41 -10.02 16.83
C ALA A 712 27.53 -11.42 16.21
N PRO A 713 26.73 -12.40 16.67
CA PRO A 713 26.73 -13.77 16.12
C PRO A 713 26.52 -13.85 14.60
N ARG A 714 25.80 -12.88 14.01
CA ARG A 714 25.58 -12.82 12.55
C ARG A 714 26.86 -12.63 11.73
N GLY A 715 27.98 -12.18 12.29
CA GLY A 715 29.18 -11.86 11.52
C GLY A 715 29.01 -10.61 10.63
N LYS A 716 29.80 -10.52 9.55
CA LYS A 716 29.76 -9.37 8.63
C LYS A 716 28.75 -9.61 7.51
N LEU A 717 28.16 -8.54 6.98
CA LEU A 717 27.31 -8.57 5.79
C LEU A 717 27.98 -9.31 4.62
N THR A 718 29.26 -9.03 4.36
CA THR A 718 30.01 -9.64 3.26
C THR A 718 30.31 -11.12 3.42
N ASP A 719 30.13 -11.70 4.61
CA ASP A 719 30.27 -13.15 4.83
C ASP A 719 29.07 -13.92 4.25
N HIS A 720 27.95 -13.22 4.05
CA HIS A 720 26.67 -13.77 3.59
C HIS A 720 26.38 -13.51 2.12
N LEU A 721 27.08 -12.57 1.50
CA LEU A 721 26.80 -12.13 0.14
C LEU A 721 27.64 -12.88 -0.89
N HIS A 722 27.21 -12.78 -2.15
CA HIS A 722 27.97 -13.27 -3.30
C HIS A 722 29.43 -12.76 -3.27
N PRO A 723 30.44 -13.56 -3.66
CA PRO A 723 31.85 -13.15 -3.65
C PRO A 723 32.16 -11.80 -4.32
N LEU A 724 31.35 -11.39 -5.30
CA LEU A 724 31.39 -10.06 -5.92
C LEU A 724 31.41 -8.91 -4.90
N TYR A 725 30.71 -9.07 -3.77
CA TYR A 725 30.52 -8.02 -2.78
C TYR A 725 31.64 -7.92 -1.74
N LYS A 726 32.51 -8.94 -1.61
CA LYS A 726 33.49 -9.02 -0.51
C LYS A 726 34.42 -7.81 -0.39
N ALA A 727 34.78 -7.18 -1.50
CA ALA A 727 35.68 -6.03 -1.55
C ALA A 727 35.05 -4.77 -2.17
N THR A 728 33.77 -4.82 -2.55
CA THR A 728 33.11 -3.76 -3.32
C THR A 728 32.03 -3.02 -2.54
N MET A 729 31.67 -3.49 -1.34
CA MET A 729 30.67 -2.84 -0.51
C MET A 729 31.14 -1.50 0.06
N LYS A 730 30.24 -0.53 0.05
CA LYS A 730 30.40 0.80 0.67
C LYS A 730 29.25 1.07 1.63
N GLU A 731 29.59 1.43 2.85
CA GLU A 731 28.65 1.77 3.91
C GLU A 731 28.43 3.29 3.99
N TYR A 732 27.16 3.68 4.09
CA TYR A 732 26.72 4.97 4.62
C TYR A 732 25.81 4.75 5.82
N ILE A 733 25.77 5.70 6.77
CA ILE A 733 25.07 5.53 8.04
C ILE A 733 24.06 6.66 8.22
N THR A 734 22.86 6.34 8.73
CA THR A 734 21.83 7.33 9.05
C THR A 734 21.03 6.95 10.30
N ASP A 735 20.48 7.95 11.00
CA ASP A 735 19.42 7.80 12.00
C ASP A 735 18.01 7.99 11.40
N GLY A 736 17.90 8.17 10.08
CA GLY A 736 16.68 8.45 9.33
C GLY A 736 16.34 9.95 9.19
N ARG A 737 17.00 10.81 9.98
CA ARG A 737 16.93 12.27 9.85
C ARG A 737 18.17 12.85 9.18
N ASN A 738 19.35 12.39 9.60
CA ASN A 738 20.65 12.87 9.15
C ASN A 738 21.53 11.68 8.74
N TYR A 739 22.60 11.95 7.99
CA TYR A 739 23.69 10.99 7.81
C TYR A 739 24.73 11.16 8.90
N CYS A 740 25.40 10.07 9.27
CA CYS A 740 26.42 10.03 10.31
C CYS A 740 27.74 9.52 9.73
N SER A 741 28.87 10.06 10.19
CA SER A 741 30.19 9.48 9.91
C SER A 741 30.41 8.19 10.72
N ALA A 742 31.20 7.26 10.20
CA ALA A 742 31.46 5.97 10.87
C ALA A 742 32.16 6.11 12.23
N ASP A 743 32.90 7.19 12.47
CA ASP A 743 33.53 7.49 13.76
C ASP A 743 32.59 8.22 14.74
N GLY A 744 31.37 8.56 14.32
CA GLY A 744 30.35 9.25 15.09
C GLY A 744 30.64 10.70 15.42
N LYS A 745 31.64 11.32 14.77
CA LYS A 745 32.05 12.70 15.04
C LYS A 745 31.37 13.74 14.15
N GLN A 746 30.80 13.33 13.02
CA GLN A 746 30.16 14.22 12.06
C GLN A 746 28.74 13.77 11.76
N THR A 747 27.86 14.76 11.62
CA THR A 747 26.49 14.59 11.19
C THR A 747 26.23 15.52 10.01
N HIS A 748 25.60 14.99 8.97
CA HIS A 748 25.25 15.74 7.76
C HIS A 748 23.73 15.80 7.64
N ALA A 749 23.17 17.01 7.57
CA ALA A 749 21.75 17.20 7.32
C ALA A 749 21.33 16.55 6.00
N ALA A 750 20.11 16.03 5.92
CA ALA A 750 19.63 15.31 4.74
C ALA A 750 19.72 16.15 3.45
N ASN A 751 19.45 17.46 3.52
CA ASN A 751 19.48 18.37 2.38
C ASN A 751 20.86 19.02 2.12
N SER A 752 21.92 18.60 2.83
CA SER A 752 23.29 19.04 2.53
C SER A 752 23.83 18.38 1.26
N ASP A 753 24.93 18.86 0.68
CA ASP A 753 25.54 18.24 -0.51
C ASP A 753 26.03 16.79 -0.28
N TYR A 754 25.98 16.28 0.95
CA TYR A 754 26.36 14.91 1.27
C TYR A 754 25.49 13.86 0.55
N TYR A 755 24.18 14.09 0.37
CA TYR A 755 23.33 13.13 -0.36
C TYR A 755 23.77 12.97 -1.82
N LYS A 756 24.29 14.02 -2.46
CA LYS A 756 24.81 13.97 -3.84
C LYS A 756 26.04 13.06 -3.94
N THR A 757 26.84 13.00 -2.88
CA THR A 757 27.98 12.07 -2.80
C THR A 757 27.48 10.62 -2.75
N ILE A 758 26.43 10.36 -1.97
CA ILE A 758 25.83 9.02 -1.87
C ILE A 758 25.17 8.62 -3.19
N GLU A 759 24.39 9.52 -3.80
CA GLU A 759 23.76 9.32 -5.11
C GLU A 759 24.79 8.99 -6.19
N ALA A 760 25.86 9.78 -6.29
CA ALA A 760 26.95 9.52 -7.23
C ALA A 760 27.63 8.17 -6.97
N GLU A 761 27.88 7.82 -5.71
CA GLU A 761 28.50 6.54 -5.35
C GLU A 761 27.59 5.34 -5.72
N ILE A 762 26.28 5.46 -5.51
CA ILE A 762 25.29 4.44 -5.92
C ILE A 762 25.35 4.25 -7.45
N GLN A 763 25.34 5.33 -8.21
CA GLN A 763 25.38 5.29 -9.68
C GLN A 763 26.69 4.71 -10.21
N GLU A 764 27.83 5.14 -9.67
CA GLU A 764 29.15 4.69 -10.12
C GLU A 764 29.42 3.23 -9.76
N ARG A 765 29.09 2.82 -8.53
CA ARG A 765 29.30 1.42 -8.11
C ARG A 765 28.34 0.44 -8.76
N ALA A 766 27.19 0.88 -9.29
CA ALA A 766 26.30 0.01 -10.05
C ALA A 766 27.01 -0.65 -11.26
N LYS A 767 28.07 -0.02 -11.79
CA LYS A 767 28.92 -0.56 -12.86
C LYS A 767 29.75 -1.78 -12.42
N LEU A 768 29.81 -2.08 -11.12
CA LEU A 768 30.46 -3.29 -10.58
C LEU A 768 29.52 -4.50 -10.61
N LEU A 769 28.22 -4.31 -10.86
CA LEU A 769 27.26 -5.41 -10.99
C LEU A 769 27.41 -6.09 -12.35
N PRO A 770 26.93 -7.34 -12.51
CA PRO A 770 26.88 -7.97 -13.82
C PRO A 770 26.05 -7.16 -14.81
N LEU A 771 24.89 -6.67 -14.34
CA LEU A 771 23.96 -5.88 -15.14
C LEU A 771 23.14 -4.93 -14.26
N THR A 772 22.53 -3.94 -14.89
CA THR A 772 21.45 -3.12 -14.33
C THR A 772 20.26 -3.08 -15.28
N VAL A 773 19.08 -2.77 -14.76
CA VAL A 773 17.86 -2.63 -15.55
C VAL A 773 17.27 -1.24 -15.34
N SER A 774 16.86 -0.62 -16.45
CA SER A 774 16.13 0.65 -16.47
C SER A 774 14.89 0.52 -17.36
N GLY A 775 13.95 1.45 -17.20
CA GLY A 775 12.67 1.45 -17.90
C GLY A 775 11.56 1.97 -17.00
N ASP A 776 10.49 2.49 -17.60
CA ASP A 776 9.37 3.03 -16.83
C ASP A 776 8.57 1.91 -16.17
N ASP A 777 8.49 1.96 -14.83
CA ASP A 777 7.85 0.96 -13.97
C ASP A 777 8.28 -0.49 -14.29
N VAL A 778 9.58 -0.76 -14.38
CA VAL A 778 10.12 -2.14 -14.44
C VAL A 778 10.76 -2.48 -13.11
N ALA A 779 10.28 -3.53 -12.46
CA ALA A 779 10.92 -4.11 -11.28
C ALA A 779 11.75 -5.33 -11.70
N TRP A 780 12.91 -5.53 -11.08
CA TRP A 780 13.85 -6.56 -11.50
C TRP A 780 14.65 -7.16 -10.35
N VAL A 781 15.08 -8.40 -10.53
CA VAL A 781 16.05 -9.07 -9.65
C VAL A 781 16.93 -9.96 -10.50
N CYS A 782 18.24 -9.92 -10.27
CA CYS A 782 19.21 -10.79 -10.90
C CYS A 782 19.91 -11.67 -9.86
N ALA A 783 19.96 -12.98 -10.12
CA ALA A 783 20.71 -13.96 -9.34
C ALA A 783 21.67 -14.75 -10.24
N GLN A 784 22.82 -15.15 -9.72
CA GLN A 784 23.72 -16.10 -10.37
C GLN A 784 23.31 -17.52 -9.97
N THR A 785 22.85 -18.31 -10.94
CA THR A 785 22.35 -19.68 -10.68
C THR A 785 23.39 -20.76 -10.95
N ALA A 786 24.41 -20.44 -11.74
CA ALA A 786 25.62 -21.23 -11.95
C ALA A 786 26.78 -20.30 -12.38
N PRO A 787 28.05 -20.74 -12.39
CA PRO A 787 29.21 -19.85 -12.62
C PRO A 787 29.16 -19.01 -13.91
N LYS A 788 28.40 -19.43 -14.93
CA LYS A 788 28.24 -18.73 -16.21
C LYS A 788 26.78 -18.44 -16.58
N HIS A 789 25.86 -18.52 -15.62
CA HIS A 789 24.43 -18.33 -15.86
C HIS A 789 23.86 -17.34 -14.85
N LEU A 790 23.19 -16.30 -15.38
CA LEU A 790 22.40 -15.37 -14.59
C LEU A 790 20.92 -15.59 -14.87
N ARG A 791 20.12 -15.60 -13.80
CA ARG A 791 18.67 -15.54 -13.86
C ARG A 791 18.20 -14.12 -13.59
N LEU A 792 17.67 -13.46 -14.62
CA LEU A 792 17.05 -12.15 -14.53
C LEU A 792 15.52 -12.29 -14.52
N THR A 793 14.91 -11.91 -13.40
CA THR A 793 13.45 -11.75 -13.30
C THR A 793 13.09 -10.31 -13.63
N LEU A 794 12.18 -10.12 -14.60
CA LEU A 794 11.61 -8.82 -14.95
C LEU A 794 10.10 -8.85 -14.65
N VAL A 795 9.57 -7.78 -14.05
CA VAL A 795 8.16 -7.69 -13.66
C VAL A 795 7.61 -6.32 -14.08
N ASP A 796 6.39 -6.29 -14.60
CA ASP A 796 5.63 -5.04 -14.76
C ASP A 796 5.41 -4.41 -13.38
N GLY A 797 6.14 -3.33 -13.09
CA GLY A 797 6.15 -2.63 -11.80
C GLY A 797 4.94 -1.72 -11.58
N GLY A 798 4.07 -1.52 -12.60
CA GLY A 798 2.88 -0.68 -12.49
C GLY A 798 1.82 -1.30 -11.58
N TYR A 799 1.92 -1.06 -10.26
CA TYR A 799 1.13 -1.78 -9.25
C TYR A 799 -0.38 -1.75 -9.55
N LEU A 800 -1.03 -0.58 -9.51
CA LEU A 800 -2.45 -0.46 -9.89
C LEU A 800 -2.67 -0.06 -11.36
N ASN A 801 -1.63 0.36 -12.08
CA ASN A 801 -1.69 0.71 -13.50
C ASN A 801 -0.69 -0.16 -14.30
N PRO A 802 -0.99 -1.46 -14.51
CA PRO A 802 -0.14 -2.33 -15.32
C PRO A 802 -0.03 -1.83 -16.76
N GLY A 803 1.07 -2.16 -17.43
CA GLY A 803 1.34 -1.75 -18.80
C GLY A 803 2.30 -2.70 -19.49
N GLU A 804 2.32 -2.70 -20.83
CA GLU A 804 3.44 -3.26 -21.58
C GLU A 804 4.68 -2.42 -21.26
N ARG A 805 5.78 -3.07 -20.86
CA ARG A 805 7.02 -2.37 -20.48
C ARG A 805 8.15 -2.74 -21.41
N ALA A 806 9.12 -1.84 -21.52
CA ALA A 806 10.40 -2.11 -22.16
C ALA A 806 11.49 -2.02 -21.08
N ALA A 807 12.12 -3.14 -20.78
CA ALA A 807 13.23 -3.24 -19.85
C ALA A 807 14.54 -3.10 -20.63
N LYS A 808 15.27 -2.01 -20.41
CA LYS A 808 16.62 -1.84 -20.93
C LYS A 808 17.62 -2.44 -19.94
N VAL A 809 18.16 -3.59 -20.30
CA VAL A 809 19.22 -4.28 -19.57
C VAL A 809 20.57 -3.79 -20.07
N THR A 810 21.43 -3.33 -19.17
CA THR A 810 22.80 -2.89 -19.48
C THR A 810 23.79 -3.80 -18.76
N PHE A 811 24.72 -4.40 -19.50
CA PHE A 811 25.75 -5.30 -19.00
C PHE A 811 27.02 -4.51 -18.64
N HIS A 812 27.66 -4.82 -17.51
CA HIS A 812 28.89 -4.14 -17.08
C HIS A 812 30.06 -5.09 -16.94
N THR A 813 29.97 -6.05 -16.00
CA THR A 813 31.09 -6.97 -15.70
C THR A 813 30.99 -8.33 -16.40
N VAL A 814 29.95 -8.53 -17.20
CA VAL A 814 29.73 -9.76 -17.98
C VAL A 814 29.45 -9.43 -19.44
N LYS A 815 29.72 -10.41 -20.32
CA LYS A 815 29.37 -10.34 -21.75
C LYS A 815 28.44 -11.51 -22.07
N PRO A 816 27.16 -11.26 -22.43
CA PRO A 816 26.20 -12.33 -22.67
C PRO A 816 26.59 -13.13 -23.91
N VAL A 817 26.49 -14.46 -23.81
CA VAL A 817 26.65 -15.37 -24.97
C VAL A 817 25.29 -15.69 -25.57
N ALA A 818 24.27 -15.87 -24.72
CA ALA A 818 22.88 -16.06 -25.10
C ALA A 818 22.00 -15.27 -24.13
N ILE A 819 20.78 -14.93 -24.56
CA ILE A 819 19.78 -14.26 -23.72
C ILE A 819 18.45 -14.89 -24.09
N THR A 820 17.86 -15.68 -23.20
CA THR A 820 16.67 -16.49 -23.52
C THR A 820 15.63 -16.42 -22.42
N ASP A 821 14.37 -16.15 -22.77
CA ASP A 821 13.25 -16.34 -21.85
C ASP A 821 13.00 -17.83 -21.63
N LEU A 822 13.11 -18.27 -20.38
CA LEU A 822 13.00 -19.67 -20.01
C LEU A 822 11.56 -20.21 -20.01
N LEU A 823 10.55 -19.34 -19.99
CA LEU A 823 9.16 -19.78 -20.10
C LEU A 823 8.74 -19.97 -21.54
N ASP A 824 8.92 -18.95 -22.39
CA ASP A 824 8.41 -18.98 -23.76
C ASP A 824 9.46 -19.31 -24.84
N GLY A 825 10.74 -19.38 -24.47
CA GLY A 825 11.85 -19.72 -25.36
C GLY A 825 12.33 -18.57 -26.25
N SER A 826 11.78 -17.36 -26.11
CA SER A 826 12.19 -16.20 -26.92
C SER A 826 13.64 -15.86 -26.68
N SER A 827 14.40 -15.61 -27.75
CA SER A 827 15.81 -15.22 -27.66
C SER A 827 15.99 -13.74 -28.00
N TYR A 828 16.88 -13.08 -27.26
CA TYR A 828 17.24 -11.68 -27.44
C TYR A 828 18.71 -11.55 -27.83
N LYS A 829 19.06 -10.49 -28.56
CA LYS A 829 20.44 -10.20 -28.96
C LYS A 829 20.90 -8.88 -28.37
N ALA A 830 22.03 -8.89 -27.70
CA ALA A 830 22.65 -7.65 -27.22
C ALA A 830 23.14 -6.81 -28.40
N THR A 831 22.92 -5.50 -28.31
CA THR A 831 23.49 -4.48 -29.19
C THR A 831 24.49 -3.67 -28.37
N GLY A 832 25.78 -3.92 -28.60
CA GLY A 832 26.85 -3.44 -27.71
C GLY A 832 26.69 -4.08 -26.32
N ASP A 833 26.67 -3.24 -25.28
CA ASP A 833 26.57 -3.66 -23.88
C ASP A 833 25.12 -3.61 -23.35
N SER A 834 24.12 -3.64 -24.23
CA SER A 834 22.72 -3.56 -23.80
C SER A 834 21.76 -4.40 -24.63
N VAL A 835 20.60 -4.72 -24.05
CA VAL A 835 19.47 -5.35 -24.74
C VAL A 835 18.17 -4.75 -24.22
N GLU A 836 17.19 -4.61 -25.10
CA GLU A 836 15.82 -4.26 -24.71
C GLU A 836 14.97 -5.54 -24.69
N ILE A 837 14.26 -5.76 -23.59
CA ILE A 837 13.38 -6.92 -23.39
C ILE A 837 12.01 -6.38 -23.03
N ASP A 838 11.00 -6.77 -23.80
CA ASP A 838 9.62 -6.45 -23.51
C ASP A 838 9.16 -7.18 -22.23
N VAL A 839 8.31 -6.56 -21.40
CA VAL A 839 7.65 -7.24 -20.28
C VAL A 839 6.15 -7.23 -20.54
N PRO A 840 5.49 -8.40 -20.65
CA PRO A 840 4.08 -8.46 -20.98
C PRO A 840 3.21 -7.77 -19.94
N LEU A 841 2.16 -7.09 -20.41
CA LEU A 841 1.24 -6.33 -19.57
C LEU A 841 0.67 -7.18 -18.43
N GLY A 842 0.84 -6.70 -17.19
CA GLY A 842 0.34 -7.35 -15.99
C GLY A 842 1.06 -8.65 -15.61
N LEU A 843 2.27 -8.89 -16.15
CA LEU A 843 3.04 -10.13 -16.00
C LEU A 843 4.54 -9.86 -15.77
N PHE A 844 5.36 -10.84 -16.14
CA PHE A 844 6.77 -10.99 -15.81
C PHE A 844 7.49 -11.84 -16.88
N ARG A 845 8.81 -11.81 -16.90
CA ARG A 845 9.71 -12.69 -17.67
C ARG A 845 10.80 -13.28 -16.80
N PHE A 846 11.28 -14.47 -17.15
CA PHE A 846 12.42 -15.14 -16.51
C PHE A 846 13.50 -15.41 -17.55
N ILE A 847 14.54 -14.59 -17.56
CA ILE A 847 15.60 -14.60 -18.58
C ILE A 847 16.82 -15.34 -18.05
N ASP A 848 17.35 -16.29 -18.82
CA ASP A 848 18.70 -16.84 -18.68
C ASP A 848 19.66 -16.04 -19.54
N ILE A 849 20.80 -15.66 -18.96
CA ILE A 849 21.85 -14.83 -19.58
C ILE A 849 23.20 -15.54 -19.42
#